data_AF-A0A5C2RZ92-F1
#
_entry.id   AF-A0A5C2RZ92-F1
#
_cell.length_a   1.000
_cell.length_b   1.000
_cell.length_c   1.000
_cell.angle_alpha   90.00
_cell.angle_beta   90.00
_cell.angle_gamma   90.00
#
_symmetry.space_group_name_H-M   'P 1'
#
loop_
_entity.id
_entity.type
_entity.pdbx_description
1 polymer ?
#
loop_
_entity_poly.entity_id
_entity_poly.type
_entity_poly.pdbx_seq_one_letter_code
_entity_poly.pdbx_strand_id
1 'polypeptide(L)'
;MNRIDIHLTTAYVVPVSVWAGIDHVLHNRDAPVSRLCTYLKIPDPNSKGGLKKTHAVYEKVQKKLDRLYKTARERGDTIVTGCIISIWTMMCADSLLRDKLIESGITSKIIPILEESRSITDNMGPIALQALVVITQHGGPEARFEVARNNHIFIRFVRSYLHKPTIAELVMKIIAAATNSVLGDPKPNYPALAQVSIKDVLQVTIELLRHPQATLGTFNYGLHLLATTTRHCPAECRAIPSLFPLFAAFLRSRSVHARGMALSGFIRLPLAETGPTQRKTDPNRLIAAVRGPVPRVLFNLMDAYGLNSCESQVNAEVCLEALPAAMNQFVMSPRTDRDLCVLGETLAKLILSSEYGMAKMWFQDPRDGRPLEGMLGLPFSNWWDALPLCAKAIRARGQPGDLDTADVLELKYHQLHHDVDKFLALAEPAVARNPDLAFAQHALTYSADYTQSMRAMIRGLKCTNTTPYMRRELLMCGVRQPSQIGEMFLRDAVTYDMPGTEGDKRELGLAALRMARKNALMFMSEASPDSADMREILNWYILDTIALRGPELSDDLAAIQPILKKVETSTLFMTWLGTADASDPTGTSVQLILQFYAQGTREFSSVVARYDTLNARVFPAPPSVACSNDVEKFLEKYTLILSDHAHAPGASVSRPEISSVSLPRCSSCANPSSMLKKCGGCVLQILRSSLSEAALEGAQAILQALKRVILGLDFHHPELFCGSYISLFIAARFFGRPAGNYHHHADSASRVEYIHALRC
;
A
#
# COMPACT_ATOMS: atom_id res chain seq x y z
N MET A 1 -44.62 -11.60 45.79
CA MET A 1 -43.60 -12.17 44.87
C MET A 1 -42.23 -11.95 45.49
N ASN A 2 -41.64 -13.02 46.03
CA ASN A 2 -40.44 -12.97 46.87
C ASN A 2 -39.18 -12.60 46.07
N ARG A 3 -38.41 -11.64 46.62
CA ARG A 3 -37.02 -11.39 46.27
C ARG A 3 -36.20 -12.62 46.67
N ILE A 4 -35.86 -13.46 45.69
CA ILE A 4 -34.80 -14.44 45.87
C ILE A 4 -33.49 -13.73 45.55
N ASP A 5 -32.78 -13.30 46.59
CA ASP A 5 -31.35 -13.04 46.49
C ASP A 5 -30.64 -14.38 46.33
N ILE A 6 -30.17 -14.64 45.11
CA ILE A 6 -29.41 -15.84 44.78
C ILE A 6 -28.02 -15.66 45.39
N HIS A 7 -27.77 -16.31 46.54
CA HIS A 7 -26.43 -16.45 47.11
C HIS A 7 -25.55 -17.28 46.16
N LEU A 8 -24.41 -16.69 45.76
CA LEU A 8 -23.55 -17.07 44.63
C LEU A 8 -22.45 -18.11 45.00
N THR A 9 -22.78 -19.26 45.62
CA THR A 9 -21.76 -20.15 46.22
C THR A 9 -21.72 -21.61 45.78
N THR A 10 -22.49 -22.08 44.80
CA THR A 10 -22.34 -23.43 44.22
C THR A 10 -22.48 -23.40 42.71
N ALA A 11 -21.82 -24.34 42.02
CA ALA A 11 -21.60 -24.39 40.57
C ALA A 11 -22.72 -23.75 39.74
N TYR A 12 -22.36 -22.78 38.90
CA TYR A 12 -23.28 -21.95 38.12
C TYR A 12 -24.00 -22.80 37.05
N VAL A 13 -25.11 -23.46 37.41
CA VAL A 13 -25.91 -24.27 36.49
C VAL A 13 -27.09 -23.44 35.99
N VAL A 14 -27.24 -23.35 34.67
CA VAL A 14 -28.47 -22.76 34.09
C VAL A 14 -29.55 -23.85 34.09
N PRO A 15 -30.71 -23.65 34.73
CA PRO A 15 -31.77 -24.64 34.74
C PRO A 15 -32.26 -24.96 33.34
N VAL A 16 -32.58 -26.24 33.07
CA VAL A 16 -33.10 -26.69 31.75
C VAL A 16 -34.37 -25.94 31.35
N SER A 17 -35.17 -25.46 32.31
CA SER A 17 -36.36 -24.65 32.07
C SER A 17 -36.06 -23.34 31.33
N VAL A 18 -34.85 -22.79 31.42
CA VAL A 18 -34.42 -21.61 30.63
C VAL A 18 -34.42 -21.94 29.12
N TRP A 19 -34.17 -23.20 28.77
CA TRP A 19 -34.03 -23.67 27.40
C TRP A 19 -35.30 -24.30 26.82
N ALA A 20 -36.45 -24.20 27.49
CA ALA A 20 -37.69 -24.83 27.02
C ALA A 20 -38.03 -24.45 25.56
N GLY A 21 -38.09 -25.44 24.66
CA GLY A 21 -38.32 -25.25 23.22
C GLY A 21 -37.10 -24.76 22.42
N ILE A 22 -35.89 -24.87 22.97
CA ILE A 22 -34.62 -24.55 22.30
C ILE A 22 -33.71 -25.77 22.37
N ASP A 23 -33.59 -26.48 21.24
CA ASP A 23 -32.75 -27.68 21.16
C ASP A 23 -31.31 -27.35 20.71
N HIS A 24 -31.12 -26.23 20.00
CA HIS A 24 -29.78 -25.82 19.55
C HIS A 24 -29.65 -24.31 19.30
N VAL A 25 -28.50 -23.73 19.67
CA VAL A 25 -28.17 -22.30 19.46
C VAL A 25 -27.97 -21.95 17.97
N LEU A 26 -27.70 -22.95 17.12
CA LEU A 26 -27.36 -22.75 15.70
C LEU A 26 -28.56 -22.32 14.84
N HIS A 27 -29.79 -22.73 15.21
CA HIS A 27 -30.98 -22.51 14.39
C HIS A 27 -31.65 -21.15 14.64
N ASN A 28 -31.49 -20.59 15.85
CA ASN A 28 -32.00 -19.27 16.22
C ASN A 28 -31.17 -18.76 17.40
N ARG A 29 -30.22 -17.85 17.13
CA ARG A 29 -29.26 -17.38 18.13
C ARG A 29 -29.85 -16.35 19.10
N ASP A 30 -30.79 -15.53 18.64
CA ASP A 30 -31.27 -14.37 19.39
C ASP A 30 -32.16 -14.77 20.57
N ALA A 31 -33.03 -15.78 20.39
CA ALA A 31 -33.88 -16.29 21.45
C ALA A 31 -33.09 -16.87 22.66
N PRO A 32 -32.14 -17.81 22.49
CA PRO A 32 -31.38 -18.35 23.60
C PRO A 32 -30.45 -17.33 24.25
N VAL A 33 -29.85 -16.42 23.45
CA VAL A 33 -29.06 -15.30 24.01
C VAL A 33 -29.93 -14.39 24.86
N SER A 34 -31.12 -14.00 24.39
CA SER A 34 -32.05 -13.15 25.13
C SER A 34 -32.45 -13.78 26.47
N ARG A 35 -32.81 -15.08 26.45
CA ARG A 35 -33.17 -15.82 27.68
C ARG A 35 -32.02 -15.90 28.68
N LEU A 36 -30.80 -16.18 28.21
CA LEU A 36 -29.63 -16.19 29.07
C LEU A 36 -29.35 -14.80 29.65
N CYS A 37 -29.49 -13.75 28.84
CA CYS A 37 -29.32 -12.38 29.29
C CYS A 37 -30.33 -12.02 30.40
N THR A 38 -31.60 -12.41 30.24
CA THR A 38 -32.64 -12.23 31.26
C THR A 38 -32.31 -12.98 32.55
N TYR A 39 -31.92 -14.26 32.45
CA TYR A 39 -31.55 -15.09 33.60
C TYR A 39 -30.37 -14.50 34.38
N LEU A 40 -29.32 -14.06 33.68
CA LEU A 40 -28.11 -13.48 34.27
C LEU A 40 -28.28 -12.02 34.73
N LYS A 41 -29.43 -11.40 34.40
CA LYS A 41 -29.72 -9.98 34.59
C LYS A 41 -28.62 -9.10 33.97
N ILE A 42 -28.20 -9.42 32.74
CA ILE A 42 -27.24 -8.61 31.97
C ILE A 42 -27.98 -7.80 30.91
N PRO A 43 -27.48 -6.59 30.56
CA PRO A 43 -28.10 -5.78 29.53
C PRO A 43 -28.07 -6.48 28.18
N ASP A 44 -29.10 -6.26 27.35
CA ASP A 44 -29.22 -6.86 26.02
C ASP A 44 -28.09 -6.39 25.09
N PRO A 45 -27.15 -7.28 24.70
CA PRO A 45 -26.03 -6.93 23.83
C PRO A 45 -26.47 -6.65 22.38
N ASN A 46 -27.72 -6.95 22.02
CA ASN A 46 -28.29 -6.67 20.70
C ASN A 46 -29.09 -5.36 20.65
N SER A 47 -28.81 -4.42 21.55
CA SER A 47 -29.38 -3.08 21.50
C SER A 47 -28.34 -2.01 21.82
N LYS A 48 -28.46 -0.84 21.18
CA LYS A 48 -27.57 0.32 21.46
C LYS A 48 -27.62 0.72 22.94
N GLY A 49 -28.82 0.70 23.54
CA GLY A 49 -29.01 1.01 24.95
C GLY A 49 -28.39 -0.04 25.88
N GLY A 50 -28.47 -1.32 25.51
CA GLY A 50 -27.85 -2.39 26.27
C GLY A 50 -26.32 -2.36 26.18
N LEU A 51 -25.72 -2.13 25.02
CA LEU A 51 -24.27 -1.95 24.88
C LEU A 51 -23.73 -0.79 25.75
N LYS A 52 -24.43 0.35 25.78
CA LYS A 52 -24.10 1.47 26.68
C LYS A 52 -24.15 1.07 28.16
N LYS A 53 -25.20 0.34 28.57
CA LYS A 53 -25.34 -0.14 29.96
C LYS A 53 -24.24 -1.16 30.29
N THR A 54 -23.91 -2.06 29.36
CA THR A 54 -22.84 -3.04 29.51
C THR A 54 -21.49 -2.35 29.70
N HIS A 55 -21.21 -1.25 29.01
CA HIS A 55 -20.02 -0.42 29.27
C HIS A 55 -19.89 0.02 30.72
N ALA A 56 -20.98 0.54 31.31
CA ALA A 56 -21.00 1.06 32.67
C ALA A 56 -20.77 -0.02 33.75
N VAL A 57 -21.07 -1.28 33.44
CA VAL A 57 -20.93 -2.42 34.37
C VAL A 57 -20.10 -3.57 33.82
N TYR A 58 -19.15 -3.26 32.91
CA TYR A 58 -18.42 -4.27 32.14
C TYR A 58 -17.79 -5.35 33.02
N GLU A 59 -17.05 -4.96 34.06
CA GLU A 59 -16.38 -5.91 34.98
C GLU A 59 -17.35 -6.90 35.62
N LYS A 60 -18.54 -6.43 36.00
CA LYS A 60 -19.57 -7.29 36.62
C LYS A 60 -20.17 -8.26 35.61
N VAL A 61 -20.43 -7.80 34.39
CA VAL A 61 -20.95 -8.62 33.30
C VAL A 61 -19.92 -9.68 32.90
N GLN A 62 -18.67 -9.26 32.67
CA GLN A 62 -17.61 -10.15 32.21
C GLN A 62 -17.26 -11.20 33.26
N LYS A 63 -17.19 -10.84 34.55
CA LYS A 63 -16.96 -11.81 35.63
C LYS A 63 -18.07 -12.87 35.74
N LYS A 64 -19.32 -12.51 35.48
CA LYS A 64 -20.44 -13.47 35.43
C LYS A 64 -20.32 -14.41 34.23
N LEU A 65 -20.08 -13.85 33.04
CA LEU A 65 -19.93 -14.63 31.81
C LEU A 65 -18.73 -15.58 31.88
N ASP A 66 -17.58 -15.12 32.39
CA ASP A 66 -16.36 -15.93 32.50
C ASP A 66 -16.53 -17.12 33.47
N ARG A 67 -17.19 -16.89 34.61
CA ARG A 67 -17.50 -17.97 35.57
C ARG A 67 -18.43 -19.01 34.96
N LEU A 68 -19.53 -18.55 34.34
CA LEU A 68 -20.48 -19.46 33.71
C LEU A 68 -19.85 -20.19 32.53
N TYR A 69 -18.97 -19.54 31.76
CA TYR A 69 -18.22 -20.15 30.68
C TYR A 69 -17.39 -21.32 31.19
N LYS A 70 -16.57 -21.10 32.22
CA LYS A 70 -15.74 -22.17 32.82
C LYS A 70 -16.58 -23.35 33.30
N THR A 71 -17.65 -23.09 34.05
CA THR A 71 -18.56 -24.15 34.54
C THR A 71 -19.26 -24.91 33.40
N ALA A 72 -19.71 -24.20 32.34
CA ALA A 72 -20.33 -24.82 31.19
C ALA A 72 -19.35 -25.71 30.42
N ARG A 73 -18.10 -25.24 30.25
CA ARG A 73 -17.02 -25.99 29.60
C ARG A 73 -16.67 -27.27 30.34
N GLU A 74 -16.50 -27.20 31.66
CA GLU A 74 -16.23 -28.37 32.51
C GLU A 74 -17.32 -29.44 32.42
N ARG A 75 -18.55 -29.03 32.12
CA ARG A 75 -19.73 -29.92 32.03
C ARG A 75 -20.08 -30.36 30.61
N GLY A 76 -19.38 -29.85 29.59
CA GLY A 76 -19.73 -30.08 28.20
C GLY A 76 -21.08 -29.45 27.77
N ASP A 77 -21.54 -28.41 28.45
CA ASP A 77 -22.81 -27.72 28.12
C ASP A 77 -22.61 -26.80 26.91
N THR A 78 -22.89 -27.35 25.73
CA THR A 78 -22.72 -26.65 24.45
C THR A 78 -23.72 -25.50 24.27
N ILE A 79 -24.93 -25.58 24.82
CA ILE A 79 -25.94 -24.51 24.70
C ILE A 79 -25.48 -23.28 25.47
N VAL A 80 -25.14 -23.44 26.75
CA VAL A 80 -24.66 -22.32 27.58
C VAL A 80 -23.38 -21.74 27.00
N THR A 81 -22.43 -22.59 26.59
CA THR A 81 -21.16 -22.15 26.00
C THR A 81 -21.41 -21.33 24.72
N GLY A 82 -22.29 -21.80 23.83
CA GLY A 82 -22.61 -21.14 22.57
C GLY A 82 -23.29 -19.78 22.78
N CYS A 83 -24.18 -19.68 23.76
CA CYS A 83 -24.82 -18.42 24.13
C CYS A 83 -23.82 -17.39 24.66
N ILE A 84 -22.86 -17.80 25.49
CA ILE A 84 -21.85 -16.88 26.04
C ILE A 84 -20.95 -16.34 24.93
N ILE A 85 -20.48 -17.21 24.03
CA ILE A 85 -19.67 -16.79 22.88
C ILE A 85 -20.47 -15.84 21.99
N SER A 86 -21.76 -16.12 21.78
CA SER A 86 -22.66 -15.25 21.02
C SER A 86 -22.83 -13.88 21.68
N ILE A 87 -23.01 -13.82 23.00
CA ILE A 87 -23.07 -12.57 23.77
C ILE A 87 -21.77 -11.77 23.60
N TRP A 88 -20.62 -12.40 23.79
CA TRP A 88 -19.33 -11.73 23.58
C TRP A 88 -19.17 -11.23 22.14
N THR A 89 -19.58 -12.02 21.15
CA THR A 89 -19.52 -11.63 19.73
C THR A 89 -20.42 -10.42 19.45
N MET A 90 -21.62 -10.37 20.01
CA MET A 90 -22.51 -9.21 19.89
C MET A 90 -21.91 -7.97 20.55
N MET A 91 -21.24 -8.13 21.70
CA MET A 91 -20.50 -7.03 22.35
C MET A 91 -19.35 -6.51 21.48
N CYS A 92 -18.70 -7.37 20.69
CA CYS A 92 -17.63 -6.97 19.77
C CYS A 92 -18.08 -6.01 18.64
N ALA A 93 -19.40 -5.82 18.45
CA ALA A 93 -19.92 -4.80 17.55
C ALA A 93 -19.62 -3.36 18.03
N ASP A 94 -19.38 -3.15 19.33
CA ASP A 94 -18.87 -1.90 19.89
C ASP A 94 -17.35 -1.99 20.01
N SER A 95 -16.62 -1.07 19.37
CA SER A 95 -15.16 -1.12 19.33
C SER A 95 -14.50 -1.12 20.72
N LEU A 96 -15.05 -0.38 21.68
CA LEU A 96 -14.46 -0.26 23.01
C LEU A 96 -14.74 -1.51 23.87
N LEU A 97 -15.94 -2.10 23.76
CA LEU A 97 -16.23 -3.38 24.44
C LEU A 97 -15.40 -4.51 23.85
N ARG A 98 -15.24 -4.53 22.53
CA ARG A 98 -14.39 -5.48 21.82
C ARG A 98 -12.96 -5.46 22.34
N ASP A 99 -12.36 -4.27 22.43
CA ASP A 99 -10.97 -4.12 22.87
C ASP A 99 -10.80 -4.61 24.32
N LYS A 100 -11.75 -4.27 25.22
CA LYS A 100 -11.78 -4.82 26.59
C LYS A 100 -11.93 -6.34 26.63
N LEU A 101 -12.74 -6.93 25.76
CA LEU A 101 -12.92 -8.39 25.68
C LEU A 101 -11.65 -9.08 25.18
N ILE A 102 -10.96 -8.48 24.23
CA ILE A 102 -9.66 -8.93 23.73
C ILE A 102 -8.63 -8.93 24.86
N GLU A 103 -8.49 -7.81 25.59
CA GLU A 103 -7.62 -7.68 26.77
C GLU A 103 -7.97 -8.72 27.85
N SER A 104 -9.24 -9.09 27.96
CA SER A 104 -9.73 -10.12 28.90
C SER A 104 -9.48 -11.56 28.43
N GLY A 105 -8.72 -11.76 27.34
CA GLY A 105 -8.34 -13.06 26.81
C GLY A 105 -9.51 -13.83 26.20
N ILE A 106 -10.37 -13.17 25.41
CA ILE A 106 -11.48 -13.87 24.74
C ILE A 106 -11.00 -14.84 23.65
N THR A 107 -9.97 -14.49 22.89
CA THR A 107 -9.42 -15.30 21.79
C THR A 107 -8.89 -16.64 22.31
N SER A 108 -8.16 -16.63 23.43
CA SER A 108 -7.66 -17.84 24.09
C SER A 108 -8.75 -18.73 24.68
N LYS A 109 -9.99 -18.23 24.80
CA LYS A 109 -11.15 -19.04 25.19
C LYS A 109 -11.85 -19.66 23.99
N ILE A 110 -11.93 -18.94 22.87
CA ILE A 110 -12.69 -19.38 21.69
C ILE A 110 -11.88 -20.35 20.81
N ILE A 111 -10.58 -20.10 20.59
CA ILE A 111 -9.75 -20.92 19.71
C ILE A 111 -9.71 -22.40 20.12
N PRO A 112 -9.53 -22.77 21.41
CA PRO A 112 -9.46 -24.18 21.82
C PRO A 112 -10.71 -25.01 21.50
N ILE A 113 -11.88 -24.37 21.29
CA ILE A 113 -13.12 -25.05 20.90
C ILE A 113 -12.95 -25.80 19.57
N LEU A 114 -12.09 -25.31 18.68
CA LEU A 114 -11.82 -25.91 17.38
C LEU A 114 -10.92 -27.15 17.45
N GLU A 115 -10.34 -27.44 18.62
CA GLU A 115 -9.44 -28.59 18.83
C GLU A 115 -10.09 -29.73 19.62
N GLU A 116 -11.34 -29.56 20.04
CA GLU A 116 -12.05 -30.54 20.85
C GLU A 116 -12.59 -31.74 20.04
N SER A 117 -13.23 -32.66 20.75
CA SER A 117 -13.88 -33.83 20.13
C SER A 117 -14.86 -33.42 19.02
N ARG A 118 -15.07 -34.35 18.08
CA ARG A 118 -15.93 -34.11 16.90
C ARG A 118 -17.36 -33.70 17.28
N SER A 119 -17.92 -34.30 18.34
CA SER A 119 -19.26 -33.98 18.84
C SER A 119 -19.39 -32.54 19.33
N ILE A 120 -18.34 -31.98 19.94
CA ILE A 120 -18.35 -30.58 20.38
C ILE A 120 -18.10 -29.65 19.19
N THR A 121 -17.13 -29.96 18.34
CA THR A 121 -16.79 -29.10 17.19
C THR A 121 -17.91 -28.99 16.16
N ASP A 122 -18.70 -30.05 15.92
CA ASP A 122 -19.86 -29.97 15.03
C ASP A 122 -20.95 -28.99 15.53
N ASN A 123 -21.14 -28.91 16.85
CA ASN A 123 -22.16 -28.05 17.48
C ASN A 123 -21.66 -26.62 17.75
N MET A 124 -20.39 -26.48 18.12
CA MET A 124 -19.80 -25.24 18.63
C MET A 124 -18.86 -24.55 17.66
N GLY A 125 -18.27 -25.30 16.72
CA GLY A 125 -17.31 -24.79 15.74
C GLY A 125 -17.86 -23.63 14.91
N PRO A 126 -19.06 -23.72 14.31
CA PRO A 126 -19.62 -22.61 13.54
C PRO A 126 -19.79 -21.32 14.36
N ILE A 127 -20.21 -21.42 15.63
CA ILE A 127 -20.37 -20.28 16.55
C ILE A 127 -19.01 -19.66 16.87
N ALA A 128 -18.02 -20.49 17.17
CA ALA A 128 -16.64 -20.05 17.44
C ALA A 128 -16.03 -19.34 16.22
N LEU A 129 -16.21 -19.89 15.01
CA LEU A 129 -15.73 -19.28 13.77
C LEU A 129 -16.42 -17.94 13.49
N GLN A 130 -17.73 -17.84 13.65
CA GLN A 130 -18.46 -16.57 13.50
C GLN A 130 -17.92 -15.50 14.46
N ALA A 131 -17.64 -15.87 15.72
CA ALA A 131 -17.05 -14.98 16.69
C ALA A 131 -15.65 -14.50 16.25
N LEU A 132 -14.82 -15.42 15.78
CA LEU A 132 -13.46 -15.12 15.32
C LEU A 132 -13.43 -14.29 14.03
N VAL A 133 -14.41 -14.44 13.13
CA VAL A 133 -14.56 -13.54 11.98
C VAL A 133 -14.78 -12.10 12.45
N VAL A 134 -15.67 -11.87 13.41
CA VAL A 134 -15.91 -10.52 13.94
C VAL A 134 -14.65 -9.97 14.64
N ILE A 135 -13.98 -10.80 15.45
CA ILE A 135 -12.76 -10.41 16.15
C ILE A 135 -11.65 -10.07 15.17
N THR A 136 -11.44 -10.86 14.11
CA THR A 136 -10.35 -10.62 13.14
C THR A 136 -10.64 -9.46 12.21
N GLN A 137 -11.88 -9.32 11.71
CA GLN A 137 -12.22 -8.23 10.80
C GLN A 137 -12.19 -6.88 11.51
N HIS A 138 -12.72 -6.80 12.72
CA HIS A 138 -12.88 -5.53 13.42
C HIS A 138 -11.84 -5.27 14.53
N GLY A 139 -11.16 -6.30 15.03
CA GLY A 139 -10.20 -6.18 16.13
C GLY A 139 -8.90 -5.48 15.77
N GLY A 140 -8.20 -4.99 16.80
CA GLY A 140 -6.89 -4.38 16.66
C GLY A 140 -5.79 -5.39 16.29
N PRO A 141 -4.57 -4.90 15.99
CA PRO A 141 -3.43 -5.74 15.58
C PRO A 141 -3.12 -6.89 16.55
N GLU A 142 -3.26 -6.66 17.86
CA GLU A 142 -2.99 -7.68 18.89
C GLU A 142 -3.93 -8.89 18.78
N ALA A 143 -5.23 -8.66 18.61
CA ALA A 143 -6.19 -9.75 18.45
C ALA A 143 -5.98 -10.52 17.16
N ARG A 144 -5.65 -9.83 16.06
CA ARG A 144 -5.38 -10.48 14.78
C ARG A 144 -4.09 -11.29 14.82
N PHE A 145 -3.06 -10.78 15.50
CA PHE A 145 -1.82 -11.52 15.76
C PHE A 145 -2.07 -12.77 16.60
N GLU A 146 -2.84 -12.66 17.67
CA GLU A 146 -3.23 -13.79 18.53
C GLU A 146 -3.93 -14.90 17.74
N VAL A 147 -4.77 -14.53 16.78
CA VAL A 147 -5.40 -15.49 15.87
C VAL A 147 -4.39 -16.03 14.85
N ALA A 148 -3.51 -15.19 14.30
CA ALA A 148 -2.53 -15.57 13.29
C ALA A 148 -1.52 -16.60 13.80
N ARG A 149 -0.99 -16.44 15.03
CA ARG A 149 -0.05 -17.41 15.63
C ARG A 149 -0.67 -18.80 15.85
N ASN A 150 -2.00 -18.88 15.86
CA ASN A 150 -2.76 -20.12 15.97
C ASN A 150 -3.25 -20.64 14.60
N ASN A 151 -2.68 -20.19 13.48
CA ASN A 151 -3.11 -20.56 12.12
C ASN A 151 -3.17 -22.09 11.89
N HIS A 152 -2.24 -22.85 12.48
CA HIS A 152 -2.18 -24.31 12.40
C HIS A 152 -3.49 -25.00 12.86
N ILE A 153 -4.18 -24.44 13.87
CA ILE A 153 -5.46 -24.95 14.36
C ILE A 153 -6.52 -24.82 13.27
N PHE A 154 -6.61 -23.65 12.63
CA PHE A 154 -7.56 -23.38 11.56
C PHE A 154 -7.30 -24.24 10.32
N ILE A 155 -6.03 -24.44 9.96
CA ILE A 155 -5.62 -25.30 8.84
C ILE A 155 -6.04 -26.75 9.09
N ARG A 156 -5.77 -27.29 10.29
CA ARG A 156 -6.18 -28.65 10.65
C ARG A 156 -7.71 -28.78 10.70
N PHE A 157 -8.39 -27.78 11.25
CA PHE A 157 -9.84 -27.74 11.36
C PHE A 157 -10.49 -27.77 9.97
N VAL A 158 -10.12 -26.88 9.06
CA VAL A 158 -10.79 -26.75 7.76
C VAL A 158 -10.62 -27.99 6.89
N ARG A 159 -9.48 -28.69 6.97
CA ARG A 159 -9.26 -29.96 6.27
C ARG A 159 -10.27 -31.04 6.67
N SER A 160 -10.76 -31.02 7.92
CA SER A 160 -11.80 -31.93 8.40
C SER A 160 -13.21 -31.56 7.92
N TYR A 161 -13.39 -30.34 7.41
CA TYR A 161 -14.69 -29.75 7.04
C TYR A 161 -14.74 -29.20 5.61
N LEU A 162 -13.87 -29.65 4.71
CA LEU A 162 -13.83 -29.20 3.30
C LEU A 162 -15.19 -29.34 2.59
N HIS A 163 -15.94 -30.38 2.94
CA HIS A 163 -17.29 -30.66 2.42
C HIS A 163 -18.39 -29.73 2.95
N LYS A 164 -18.09 -28.85 3.92
CA LYS A 164 -19.03 -27.85 4.47
C LYS A 164 -18.61 -26.45 3.99
N PRO A 165 -19.11 -25.95 2.84
CA PRO A 165 -18.61 -24.73 2.20
C PRO A 165 -18.74 -23.48 3.07
N THR A 166 -19.79 -23.38 3.89
CA THR A 166 -19.98 -22.25 4.81
C THR A 166 -18.90 -22.22 5.90
N ILE A 167 -18.47 -23.38 6.40
CA ILE A 167 -17.40 -23.48 7.40
C ILE A 167 -16.06 -23.13 6.75
N ALA A 168 -15.79 -23.68 5.56
CA ALA A 168 -14.60 -23.38 4.78
C ALA A 168 -14.43 -21.89 4.51
N GLU A 169 -15.51 -21.20 4.13
CA GLU A 169 -15.51 -19.75 3.92
C GLU A 169 -15.20 -18.97 5.21
N LEU A 170 -15.81 -19.33 6.34
CA LEU A 170 -15.54 -18.67 7.62
C LEU A 170 -14.06 -18.82 8.04
N VAL A 171 -13.49 -20.01 7.88
CA VAL A 171 -12.06 -20.23 8.14
C VAL A 171 -11.19 -19.40 7.19
N MET A 172 -11.54 -19.35 5.90
CA MET A 172 -10.81 -18.54 4.93
C MET A 172 -10.81 -17.05 5.29
N LYS A 173 -11.96 -16.51 5.72
CA LYS A 173 -12.09 -15.13 6.23
C LYS A 173 -11.15 -14.87 7.39
N ILE A 174 -11.11 -15.78 8.38
CA ILE A 174 -10.25 -15.66 9.57
C ILE A 174 -8.78 -15.68 9.19
N ILE A 175 -8.34 -16.69 8.42
CA ILE A 175 -6.94 -16.85 8.01
C ILE A 175 -6.51 -15.64 7.18
N ALA A 176 -7.29 -15.22 6.19
CA ALA A 176 -6.96 -14.07 5.36
C ALA A 176 -6.82 -12.78 6.19
N ALA A 177 -7.78 -12.48 7.07
CA ALA A 177 -7.73 -11.26 7.89
C ALA A 177 -6.57 -11.28 8.89
N ALA A 178 -6.33 -12.42 9.55
CA ALA A 178 -5.27 -12.57 10.53
C ALA A 178 -3.88 -12.52 9.88
N THR A 179 -3.66 -13.27 8.80
CA THR A 179 -2.36 -13.30 8.11
C THR A 179 -2.04 -11.94 7.49
N ASN A 180 -2.98 -11.28 6.80
CA ASN A 180 -2.73 -9.96 6.22
C ASN A 180 -2.37 -8.90 7.28
N SER A 181 -2.87 -9.04 8.51
CA SER A 181 -2.50 -8.13 9.60
C SER A 181 -1.04 -8.26 10.04
N VAL A 182 -0.45 -9.44 9.90
CA VAL A 182 0.93 -9.73 10.26
C VAL A 182 1.89 -9.36 9.11
N LEU A 183 1.44 -9.54 7.87
CA LEU A 183 2.14 -9.08 6.67
C LEU A 183 2.27 -7.56 6.60
N GLY A 184 1.32 -6.82 7.21
CA GLY A 184 1.36 -5.36 7.33
C GLY A 184 1.25 -4.61 6.00
N ASP A 185 1.13 -3.29 6.09
CA ASP A 185 1.29 -2.36 4.95
C ASP A 185 1.80 -1.02 5.51
N PRO A 186 3.01 -0.53 5.14
CA PRO A 186 3.92 -1.02 4.09
C PRO A 186 4.94 -2.07 4.53
N LYS A 187 5.10 -2.33 5.84
CA LYS A 187 6.12 -3.24 6.38
C LYS A 187 5.52 -4.36 7.24
N PRO A 188 6.01 -5.61 7.12
CA PRO A 188 5.60 -6.71 7.98
C PRO A 188 6.01 -6.53 9.44
N ASN A 189 5.22 -7.12 10.34
CA ASN A 189 5.65 -7.39 11.69
C ASN A 189 6.48 -8.69 11.69
N TYR A 190 7.78 -8.59 11.39
CA TYR A 190 8.66 -9.76 11.25
C TYR A 190 8.66 -10.72 12.46
N PRO A 191 8.72 -10.24 13.73
CA PRO A 191 8.61 -11.12 14.89
C PRO A 191 7.30 -11.89 14.97
N ALA A 192 6.20 -11.26 14.54
CA ALA A 192 4.90 -11.92 14.46
C ALA A 192 4.83 -12.90 13.28
N LEU A 193 5.40 -12.53 12.13
CA LEU A 193 5.40 -13.34 10.91
C LEU A 193 6.13 -14.66 11.09
N ALA A 194 7.24 -14.65 11.85
CA ALA A 194 8.00 -15.85 12.17
C ALA A 194 7.20 -16.90 12.97
N GLN A 195 6.09 -16.52 13.60
CA GLN A 195 5.22 -17.41 14.37
C GLN A 195 4.03 -17.94 13.54
N VAL A 196 3.94 -17.58 12.26
CA VAL A 196 2.85 -17.97 11.38
C VAL A 196 3.39 -18.89 10.30
N SER A 197 2.84 -20.10 10.19
CA SER A 197 3.16 -21.02 9.09
C SER A 197 2.61 -20.54 7.74
N ILE A 198 3.29 -19.57 7.09
CA ILE A 198 2.84 -18.99 5.81
C ILE A 198 2.73 -20.05 4.72
N LYS A 199 3.71 -20.94 4.59
CA LYS A 199 3.69 -22.03 3.59
C LYS A 199 2.42 -22.88 3.69
N ASP A 200 2.03 -23.28 4.90
CA ASP A 200 0.83 -24.11 5.12
C ASP A 200 -0.46 -23.32 4.85
N VAL A 201 -0.46 -22.02 5.16
CA VAL A 201 -1.56 -21.09 4.83
C VAL A 201 -1.74 -21.01 3.31
N LEU A 202 -0.66 -20.87 2.54
CA LEU A 202 -0.74 -20.84 1.08
C LEU A 202 -1.28 -22.16 0.52
N GLN A 203 -0.79 -23.30 1.03
CA GLN A 203 -1.24 -24.62 0.59
C GLN A 203 -2.72 -24.85 0.85
N VAL A 204 -3.19 -24.58 2.08
CA VAL A 204 -4.62 -24.77 2.41
C VAL A 204 -5.49 -23.80 1.63
N THR A 205 -5.01 -22.59 1.35
CA THR A 205 -5.76 -21.63 0.55
C THR A 205 -5.99 -22.17 -0.86
N ILE A 206 -4.95 -22.69 -1.52
CA ILE A 206 -5.09 -23.31 -2.85
C ILE A 206 -6.01 -24.56 -2.79
N GLU A 207 -5.89 -25.38 -1.75
CA GLU A 207 -6.78 -26.53 -1.53
C GLU A 207 -8.26 -26.11 -1.45
N LEU A 208 -8.56 -25.05 -0.71
CA LEU A 208 -9.91 -24.49 -0.58
C LEU A 208 -10.43 -23.90 -1.90
N LEU A 209 -9.58 -23.21 -2.67
CA LEU A 209 -9.95 -22.66 -3.96
C LEU A 209 -10.24 -23.75 -5.01
N ARG A 210 -9.54 -24.89 -4.94
CA ARG A 210 -9.77 -26.05 -5.82
C ARG A 210 -11.03 -26.83 -5.47
N HIS A 211 -11.62 -26.63 -4.29
CA HIS A 211 -12.74 -27.43 -3.85
C HIS A 211 -13.99 -27.19 -4.73
N PRO A 212 -14.70 -28.25 -5.19
CA PRO A 212 -15.87 -28.10 -6.08
C PRO A 212 -17.02 -27.28 -5.50
N GLN A 213 -17.05 -27.09 -4.18
CA GLN A 213 -18.06 -26.28 -3.48
C GLN A 213 -17.55 -24.92 -2.99
N ALA A 214 -16.33 -24.51 -3.36
CA ALA A 214 -15.76 -23.21 -2.97
C ALA A 214 -16.74 -22.06 -3.26
N THR A 215 -16.94 -21.17 -2.29
CA THR A 215 -17.87 -20.03 -2.44
C THR A 215 -17.17 -18.83 -3.05
N LEU A 216 -17.93 -17.83 -3.50
CA LEU A 216 -17.36 -16.58 -3.97
C LEU A 216 -16.53 -15.89 -2.88
N GLY A 217 -16.97 -15.99 -1.62
CA GLY A 217 -16.21 -15.51 -0.46
C GLY A 217 -14.86 -16.21 -0.35
N THR A 218 -14.82 -17.54 -0.42
CA THR A 218 -13.56 -18.30 -0.40
C THR A 218 -12.59 -17.83 -1.49
N PHE A 219 -13.10 -17.60 -2.71
CA PHE A 219 -12.29 -17.07 -3.81
C PHE A 219 -11.73 -15.68 -3.52
N ASN A 220 -12.57 -14.72 -3.14
CA ASN A 220 -12.15 -13.34 -2.95
C ASN A 220 -11.11 -13.21 -1.82
N TYR A 221 -11.34 -13.84 -0.67
CA TYR A 221 -10.39 -13.81 0.46
C TYR A 221 -9.11 -14.61 0.15
N GLY A 222 -9.25 -15.76 -0.51
CA GLY A 222 -8.12 -16.60 -0.88
C GLY A 222 -7.20 -15.93 -1.90
N LEU A 223 -7.73 -15.42 -3.00
CA LEU A 223 -6.95 -14.71 -4.02
C LEU A 223 -6.26 -13.46 -3.44
N HIS A 224 -6.97 -12.71 -2.59
CA HIS A 224 -6.39 -11.56 -1.90
C HIS A 224 -5.19 -11.94 -1.04
N LEU A 225 -5.33 -12.98 -0.22
CA LEU A 225 -4.25 -13.48 0.63
C LEU A 225 -3.05 -13.95 -0.20
N LEU A 226 -3.29 -14.78 -1.22
CA LEU A 226 -2.22 -15.30 -2.09
C LEU A 226 -1.45 -14.13 -2.74
N ALA A 227 -2.13 -13.16 -3.34
CA ALA A 227 -1.46 -12.04 -4.01
C ALA A 227 -0.75 -11.08 -3.03
N THR A 228 -1.23 -10.95 -1.79
CA THR A 228 -0.58 -10.10 -0.79
C THR A 228 0.74 -10.73 -0.30
N THR A 229 0.77 -12.05 -0.16
CA THR A 229 1.96 -12.77 0.32
C THR A 229 3.15 -12.68 -0.63
N THR A 230 2.95 -12.47 -1.94
CA THR A 230 4.06 -12.38 -2.91
C THR A 230 5.00 -11.20 -2.66
N ARG A 231 4.51 -10.12 -2.03
CA ARG A 231 5.32 -8.95 -1.69
C ARG A 231 6.26 -9.18 -0.50
N HIS A 232 5.84 -10.00 0.46
CA HIS A 232 6.48 -10.08 1.78
C HIS A 232 7.06 -11.46 2.10
N CYS A 233 6.62 -12.50 1.39
CA CYS A 233 7.01 -13.89 1.58
C CYS A 233 7.39 -14.55 0.24
N PRO A 234 8.34 -13.99 -0.53
CA PRO A 234 8.67 -14.50 -1.87
C PRO A 234 9.21 -15.93 -1.84
N ALA A 235 10.03 -16.27 -0.83
CA ALA A 235 10.59 -17.61 -0.67
C ALA A 235 9.51 -18.68 -0.44
N GLU A 236 8.53 -18.40 0.42
CA GLU A 236 7.40 -19.27 0.68
C GLU A 236 6.52 -19.41 -0.57
N CYS A 237 6.29 -18.33 -1.31
CA CYS A 237 5.54 -18.36 -2.57
C CYS A 237 6.21 -19.27 -3.61
N ARG A 238 7.53 -19.15 -3.79
CA ARG A 238 8.33 -20.00 -4.69
C ARG A 238 8.27 -21.48 -4.30
N ALA A 239 8.13 -21.77 -3.01
CA ALA A 239 8.04 -23.13 -2.50
C ALA A 239 6.68 -23.83 -2.75
N ILE A 240 5.69 -23.14 -3.34
CA ILE A 240 4.37 -23.67 -3.66
C ILE A 240 4.22 -23.87 -5.18
N PRO A 241 4.36 -25.11 -5.71
CA PRO A 241 4.36 -25.37 -7.15
C PRO A 241 3.08 -24.94 -7.88
N SER A 242 1.94 -24.98 -7.19
CA SER A 242 0.62 -24.67 -7.77
C SER A 242 0.25 -23.18 -7.74
N LEU A 243 1.03 -22.32 -7.07
CA LEU A 243 0.67 -20.91 -6.88
C LEU A 243 0.67 -20.12 -8.20
N PHE A 244 1.77 -20.18 -8.95
CA PHE A 244 1.88 -19.45 -10.22
C PHE A 244 1.00 -20.00 -11.33
N PRO A 245 0.84 -21.34 -11.49
CA PRO A 245 -0.19 -21.89 -12.37
C PRO A 245 -1.60 -21.41 -12.01
N LEU A 246 -1.94 -21.30 -10.72
CA LEU A 246 -3.24 -20.77 -10.30
C LEU A 246 -3.40 -19.30 -10.71
N PHE A 247 -2.43 -18.43 -10.42
CA PHE A 247 -2.49 -17.03 -10.86
C PHE A 247 -2.58 -16.91 -12.38
N ALA A 248 -1.76 -17.67 -13.11
CA ALA A 248 -1.79 -17.72 -14.56
C ALA A 248 -3.18 -18.05 -15.11
N ALA A 249 -3.90 -19.00 -14.49
CA ALA A 249 -5.27 -19.32 -14.86
C ALA A 249 -6.23 -18.14 -14.60
N PHE A 250 -6.10 -17.46 -13.45
CA PHE A 250 -6.95 -16.32 -13.11
C PHE A 250 -6.72 -15.09 -13.98
N LEU A 251 -5.58 -14.97 -14.67
CA LEU A 251 -5.38 -13.96 -15.73
C LEU A 251 -6.38 -14.11 -16.90
N ARG A 252 -7.06 -15.26 -17.02
CA ARG A 252 -8.09 -15.52 -18.03
C ARG A 252 -9.52 -15.37 -17.53
N SER A 253 -9.71 -15.01 -16.26
CA SER A 253 -11.05 -14.80 -15.68
C SER A 253 -11.79 -13.68 -16.42
N ARG A 254 -13.11 -13.83 -16.56
CA ARG A 254 -14.00 -12.76 -17.04
C ARG A 254 -14.08 -11.60 -16.06
N SER A 255 -13.73 -11.82 -14.79
CA SER A 255 -13.61 -10.77 -13.78
C SER A 255 -12.29 -10.02 -13.94
N VAL A 256 -12.37 -8.73 -14.24
CA VAL A 256 -11.20 -7.83 -14.25
C VAL A 256 -10.53 -7.73 -12.88
N HIS A 257 -11.29 -7.88 -11.80
CA HIS A 257 -10.75 -7.88 -10.45
C HIS A 257 -9.85 -9.10 -10.22
N ALA A 258 -10.32 -10.30 -10.55
CA ALA A 258 -9.52 -11.51 -10.39
C ALA A 258 -8.25 -11.48 -11.25
N ARG A 259 -8.35 -10.91 -12.47
CA ARG A 259 -7.17 -10.64 -13.31
C ARG A 259 -6.19 -9.66 -12.65
N GLY A 260 -6.70 -8.57 -12.08
CA GLY A 260 -5.89 -7.60 -11.31
C GLY A 260 -5.18 -8.25 -10.12
N MET A 261 -5.90 -9.07 -9.34
CA MET A 261 -5.32 -9.83 -8.22
C MET A 261 -4.19 -10.77 -8.66
N ALA A 262 -4.42 -11.55 -9.72
CA ALA A 262 -3.42 -12.47 -10.27
C ALA A 262 -2.20 -11.73 -10.82
N LEU A 263 -2.42 -10.64 -11.57
CA LEU A 263 -1.36 -9.80 -12.12
C LEU A 263 -0.51 -9.18 -11.00
N SER A 264 -1.15 -8.71 -9.92
CA SER A 264 -0.47 -8.21 -8.72
C SER A 264 0.52 -9.24 -8.16
N GLY A 265 0.09 -10.50 -8.10
CA GLY A 265 0.92 -11.61 -7.66
C GLY A 265 2.21 -11.74 -8.47
N PHE A 266 2.11 -11.61 -9.80
CA PHE A 266 3.26 -11.66 -10.70
C PHE A 266 4.16 -10.43 -10.63
N ILE A 267 3.60 -9.22 -10.50
CA ILE A 267 4.39 -7.98 -10.47
C ILE A 267 5.15 -7.82 -9.14
N ARG A 268 4.50 -8.14 -8.02
CA ARG A 268 5.05 -7.88 -6.69
C ARG A 268 6.16 -8.84 -6.29
N LEU A 269 6.15 -10.07 -6.80
CA LEU A 269 7.16 -11.06 -6.44
C LEU A 269 8.57 -10.65 -6.92
N PRO A 270 8.83 -10.37 -8.21
CA PRO A 270 10.16 -9.95 -8.65
C PRO A 270 10.58 -8.61 -8.03
N LEU A 271 9.63 -7.69 -7.82
CA LEU A 271 9.89 -6.42 -7.15
C LEU A 271 10.38 -6.61 -5.71
N ALA A 272 9.84 -7.59 -4.99
CA ALA A 272 10.30 -7.94 -3.65
C ALA A 272 11.67 -8.64 -3.65
N GLU A 273 11.96 -9.47 -4.66
CA GLU A 273 13.23 -10.21 -4.78
C GLU A 273 14.40 -9.31 -5.22
N THR A 274 14.14 -8.36 -6.12
CA THR A 274 15.20 -7.63 -6.84
C THR A 274 15.17 -6.12 -6.62
N GLY A 275 14.14 -5.60 -5.93
CA GLY A 275 13.91 -4.17 -5.78
C GLY A 275 13.39 -3.51 -7.06
N PRO A 276 13.23 -2.17 -7.05
CA PRO A 276 12.83 -1.43 -8.25
C PRO A 276 13.91 -1.53 -9.33
N THR A 277 13.50 -1.36 -10.59
CA THR A 277 14.41 -1.26 -11.73
C THR A 277 15.52 -0.24 -11.45
N GLN A 278 16.76 -0.71 -11.37
CA GLN A 278 17.92 0.17 -11.24
C GLN A 278 18.62 0.25 -12.59
N ARG A 279 18.48 1.39 -13.27
CA ARG A 279 19.24 1.68 -14.47
C ARG A 279 20.44 2.54 -14.10
N LYS A 280 21.63 1.94 -14.15
CA LYS A 280 22.89 2.67 -14.08
C LYS A 280 23.56 2.50 -15.44
N THR A 281 23.23 3.37 -16.38
CA THR A 281 23.93 3.40 -17.66
C THR A 281 25.20 4.24 -17.49
N ASP A 282 26.35 3.57 -17.42
CA ASP A 282 27.66 4.21 -17.38
C ASP A 282 27.93 4.92 -18.72
N PRO A 283 28.08 6.26 -18.74
CA PRO A 283 28.38 7.01 -19.96
C PRO A 283 29.59 6.46 -20.73
N ASN A 284 30.59 5.93 -20.03
CA ASN A 284 31.78 5.38 -20.67
C ASN A 284 31.49 4.08 -21.44
N ARG A 285 30.57 3.25 -20.93
CA ARG A 285 30.12 2.03 -21.63
C ARG A 285 29.34 2.38 -22.89
N LEU A 286 28.45 3.37 -22.81
CA LEU A 286 27.73 3.90 -23.96
C LEU A 286 28.70 4.39 -25.04
N ILE A 287 29.66 5.25 -24.67
CA ILE A 287 30.68 5.79 -25.57
C ILE A 287 31.49 4.66 -26.22
N ALA A 288 31.93 3.68 -25.44
CA ALA A 288 32.70 2.55 -25.95
C ALA A 288 31.89 1.71 -26.95
N ALA A 289 30.61 1.48 -26.66
CA ALA A 289 29.71 0.73 -27.54
C ALA A 289 29.50 1.45 -28.89
N VAL A 290 29.24 2.77 -28.85
CA VAL A 290 29.00 3.60 -30.04
C VAL A 290 30.25 3.76 -30.91
N ARG A 291 31.44 3.87 -30.30
CA ARG A 291 32.72 3.89 -31.03
C ARG A 291 33.15 2.52 -31.56
N GLY A 292 32.62 1.47 -30.97
CA GLY A 292 32.92 0.08 -31.33
C GLY A 292 32.11 -0.41 -32.53
N PRO A 293 32.33 -1.67 -32.95
CA PRO A 293 31.55 -2.29 -34.01
C PRO A 293 30.10 -2.52 -33.56
N VAL A 294 29.14 -2.07 -34.37
CA VAL A 294 27.71 -2.35 -34.16
C VAL A 294 27.36 -3.69 -34.81
N PRO A 295 26.71 -4.63 -34.10
CA PRO A 295 26.21 -5.86 -34.71
C PRO A 295 25.31 -5.56 -35.93
N ARG A 296 25.53 -6.25 -37.06
CA ARG A 296 24.88 -5.91 -38.34
C ARG A 296 23.35 -5.87 -38.29
N VAL A 297 22.73 -6.76 -37.52
CA VAL A 297 21.27 -6.77 -37.33
C VAL A 297 20.78 -5.49 -36.64
N LEU A 298 21.50 -5.02 -35.62
CA LEU A 298 21.17 -3.79 -34.91
C LEU A 298 21.44 -2.57 -35.79
N PHE A 299 22.57 -2.56 -36.50
CA PHE A 299 22.91 -1.48 -37.44
C PHE A 299 21.81 -1.28 -38.48
N ASN A 300 21.32 -2.35 -39.12
CA ASN A 300 20.24 -2.24 -40.11
C ASN A 300 18.96 -1.62 -39.52
N LEU A 301 18.64 -1.90 -38.24
CA LEU A 301 17.48 -1.32 -37.56
C LEU A 301 17.69 0.16 -37.25
N MET A 302 18.90 0.52 -36.80
CA MET A 302 19.27 1.92 -36.54
C MET A 302 19.29 2.74 -37.83
N ASP A 303 19.83 2.18 -38.91
CA ASP A 303 19.90 2.80 -40.23
C ASP A 303 18.50 3.03 -40.81
N ALA A 304 17.61 2.03 -40.72
CA ALA A 304 16.22 2.15 -41.16
C ALA A 304 15.41 3.21 -40.38
N TYR A 305 15.76 3.46 -39.13
CA TYR A 305 15.16 4.53 -38.32
C TYR A 305 15.78 5.90 -38.61
N GLY A 306 17.09 5.95 -38.89
CA GLY A 306 17.90 7.14 -38.99
C GLY A 306 18.99 7.12 -37.92
N LEU A 307 20.22 6.80 -38.34
CA LEU A 307 21.34 6.54 -37.42
C LEU A 307 21.60 7.73 -36.46
N ASN A 308 21.66 8.95 -36.98
CA ASN A 308 21.93 10.16 -36.19
C ASN A 308 20.77 10.56 -35.26
N SER A 309 19.60 9.96 -35.43
CA SER A 309 18.43 10.18 -34.58
C SER A 309 18.28 9.09 -33.51
N CYS A 310 19.12 8.06 -33.53
CA CYS A 310 19.13 7.01 -32.52
C CYS A 310 19.58 7.56 -31.16
N GLU A 311 18.92 7.11 -30.10
CA GLU A 311 19.14 7.64 -28.75
C GLU A 311 20.59 7.44 -28.28
N SER A 312 21.20 6.28 -28.60
CA SER A 312 22.58 6.03 -28.24
C SER A 312 23.54 7.02 -28.90
N GLN A 313 23.27 7.42 -30.15
CA GLN A 313 24.11 8.34 -30.91
C GLN A 313 23.99 9.76 -30.35
N VAL A 314 22.76 10.24 -30.13
CA VAL A 314 22.50 11.56 -29.52
C VAL A 314 23.15 11.64 -28.13
N ASN A 315 22.97 10.62 -27.31
CA ASN A 315 23.54 10.59 -25.97
C ASN A 315 25.09 10.51 -25.99
N ALA A 316 25.67 9.78 -26.95
CA ALA A 316 27.12 9.73 -27.11
C ALA A 316 27.69 11.07 -27.60
N GLU A 317 27.03 11.73 -28.56
CA GLU A 317 27.41 13.06 -29.07
C GLU A 317 27.39 14.10 -27.93
N VAL A 318 26.34 14.09 -27.10
CA VAL A 318 26.27 14.98 -25.92
C VAL A 318 27.44 14.73 -24.95
N CYS A 319 27.76 13.47 -24.67
CA CYS A 319 28.85 13.13 -23.76
C CYS A 319 30.24 13.45 -24.33
N LEU A 320 30.45 13.25 -25.63
CA LEU A 320 31.76 13.36 -26.27
C LEU A 320 32.10 14.77 -26.76
N GLU A 321 31.08 15.53 -27.17
CA GLU A 321 31.29 16.77 -27.92
C GLU A 321 30.56 17.93 -27.25
N ALA A 322 29.23 17.91 -27.20
CA ALA A 322 28.46 19.10 -26.86
C ALA A 322 28.67 19.57 -25.41
N LEU A 323 28.62 18.66 -24.43
CA LEU A 323 28.80 19.01 -23.03
C LEU A 323 30.25 19.40 -22.71
N PRO A 324 31.30 18.64 -23.13
CA PRO A 324 32.68 19.06 -23.00
C PRO A 324 32.98 20.40 -23.69
N ALA A 325 32.43 20.66 -24.89
CA ALA A 325 32.65 21.91 -25.61
C ALA A 325 32.09 23.11 -24.82
N ALA A 326 30.86 23.01 -24.30
CA ALA A 326 30.26 24.07 -23.47
C ALA A 326 31.10 24.36 -22.22
N MET A 327 31.57 23.31 -21.56
CA MET A 327 32.42 23.39 -20.37
C MET A 327 33.78 24.03 -20.70
N ASN A 328 34.46 23.56 -21.75
CA ASN A 328 35.77 24.06 -22.17
C ASN A 328 35.71 25.51 -22.64
N GLN A 329 34.67 25.89 -23.38
CA GLN A 329 34.46 27.26 -23.80
C GLN A 329 34.35 28.20 -22.58
N PHE A 330 33.61 27.80 -21.55
CA PHE A 330 33.49 28.58 -20.31
C PHE A 330 34.82 28.66 -19.54
N VAL A 331 35.55 27.55 -19.40
CA VAL A 331 36.82 27.50 -18.66
C VAL A 331 37.90 28.34 -19.36
N MET A 332 37.98 28.26 -20.69
CA MET A 332 38.99 28.93 -21.52
C MET A 332 38.68 30.41 -21.80
N SER A 333 37.45 30.86 -21.54
CA SER A 333 37.12 32.28 -21.61
C SER A 333 37.91 33.06 -20.56
N PRO A 334 38.43 34.27 -20.89
CA PRO A 334 39.08 35.15 -19.92
C PRO A 334 38.21 35.31 -18.68
N ARG A 335 38.81 35.42 -17.48
CA ARG A 335 38.04 35.48 -16.21
C ARG A 335 37.02 36.62 -16.19
N THR A 336 37.28 37.72 -16.91
CA THR A 336 36.37 38.86 -17.06
C THR A 336 35.17 38.57 -17.96
N ASP A 337 35.27 37.55 -18.81
CA ASP A 337 34.33 37.26 -19.90
C ASP A 337 33.59 35.94 -19.68
N ARG A 338 33.75 35.31 -18.50
CA ARG A 338 33.04 34.09 -18.11
C ARG A 338 31.57 34.39 -17.85
N ASP A 339 30.74 34.24 -18.88
CA ASP A 339 29.30 34.51 -18.81
C ASP A 339 28.51 33.27 -18.34
N LEU A 340 28.05 33.32 -17.09
CA LEU A 340 27.19 32.29 -16.49
C LEU A 340 25.80 32.20 -17.15
N CYS A 341 25.33 33.25 -17.81
CA CYS A 341 24.07 33.21 -18.55
C CYS A 341 24.21 32.36 -19.81
N VAL A 342 25.29 32.56 -20.59
CA VAL A 342 25.57 31.79 -21.81
C VAL A 342 25.81 30.31 -21.48
N LEU A 343 26.57 30.03 -20.42
CA LEU A 343 26.75 28.67 -19.93
C LEU A 343 25.40 28.06 -19.52
N GLY A 344 24.60 28.77 -18.72
CA GLY A 344 23.31 28.30 -18.24
C GLY A 344 22.31 27.99 -19.36
N GLU A 345 22.20 28.85 -20.38
CA GLU A 345 21.36 28.59 -21.55
C GLU A 345 21.78 27.33 -22.30
N THR A 346 23.09 27.14 -22.45
CA THR A 346 23.67 25.97 -23.15
C THR A 346 23.38 24.69 -22.36
N LEU A 347 23.62 24.71 -21.04
CA LEU A 347 23.33 23.56 -20.17
C LEU A 347 21.83 23.25 -20.13
N ALA A 348 20.96 24.26 -20.07
CA ALA A 348 19.51 24.05 -20.09
C ALA A 348 19.06 23.35 -21.40
N LYS A 349 19.59 23.75 -22.56
CA LYS A 349 19.33 23.10 -23.84
C LYS A 349 19.79 21.64 -23.84
N LEU A 350 20.97 21.34 -23.30
CA LEU A 350 21.49 19.97 -23.21
C LEU A 350 20.66 19.11 -22.27
N ILE A 351 20.26 19.63 -21.11
CA ILE A 351 19.37 18.95 -20.15
C ILE A 351 18.04 18.57 -20.78
N LEU A 352 17.48 19.46 -21.60
CA LEU A 352 16.22 19.21 -22.30
C LEU A 352 16.38 18.27 -23.50
N SER A 353 17.60 17.97 -23.95
CA SER A 353 17.83 17.18 -25.18
C SER A 353 18.39 15.79 -24.93
N SER A 354 18.89 15.49 -23.73
CA SER A 354 19.52 14.21 -23.41
C SER A 354 19.50 13.91 -21.91
N GLU A 355 19.42 12.61 -21.57
CA GLU A 355 19.61 12.10 -20.20
C GLU A 355 20.95 12.54 -19.61
N TYR A 356 21.97 12.61 -20.47
CA TYR A 356 23.36 12.94 -20.15
C TYR A 356 23.69 14.42 -20.28
N GLY A 357 22.69 15.30 -20.42
CA GLY A 357 22.91 16.75 -20.49
C GLY A 357 23.65 17.34 -19.27
N MET A 358 23.78 16.57 -18.18
CA MET A 358 24.65 16.86 -17.02
C MET A 358 25.34 15.59 -16.50
N ALA A 359 25.90 14.76 -17.40
CA ALA A 359 26.69 13.58 -17.01
C ALA A 359 27.76 13.96 -15.97
N LYS A 360 28.02 13.07 -14.99
CA LYS A 360 29.02 13.33 -13.96
C LYS A 360 30.41 13.37 -14.59
N MET A 361 30.91 14.57 -14.84
CA MET A 361 32.23 14.80 -15.41
C MET A 361 33.09 15.57 -14.42
N TRP A 362 34.31 15.10 -14.23
CA TRP A 362 35.36 15.88 -13.58
C TRP A 362 35.83 16.97 -14.56
N PHE A 363 36.42 18.05 -14.07
CA PHE A 363 37.14 18.97 -14.96
C PHE A 363 38.20 18.18 -15.71
N GLN A 364 38.26 18.28 -17.04
CA GLN A 364 39.24 17.57 -17.86
C GLN A 364 40.12 18.57 -18.61
N ASP A 365 41.41 18.28 -18.75
CA ASP A 365 42.31 19.07 -19.57
C ASP A 365 41.91 18.87 -21.04
N PRO A 366 41.56 19.93 -21.78
CA PRO A 366 41.10 19.80 -23.16
C PRO A 366 42.17 19.30 -24.15
N ARG A 367 43.44 19.18 -23.75
CA ARG A 367 44.51 18.66 -24.60
C ARG A 367 44.68 17.16 -24.50
N ASP A 368 44.48 16.59 -23.31
CA ASP A 368 44.77 15.17 -23.05
C ASP A 368 43.65 14.41 -22.31
N GLY A 369 42.55 15.08 -21.96
CA GLY A 369 41.36 14.51 -21.34
C GLY A 369 41.52 14.08 -19.88
N ARG A 370 42.66 14.36 -19.24
CA ARG A 370 42.92 13.97 -17.85
C ARG A 370 42.20 14.89 -16.88
N PRO A 371 41.81 14.41 -15.68
CA PRO A 371 41.23 15.28 -14.66
C PRO A 371 42.15 16.47 -14.35
N LEU A 372 41.64 17.69 -14.46
CA LEU A 372 42.32 18.91 -14.03
C LEU A 372 42.35 18.96 -12.50
N GLU A 373 43.53 18.81 -11.91
CA GLU A 373 43.77 19.04 -10.49
C GLU A 373 44.14 20.52 -10.26
N GLY A 374 43.35 21.26 -9.47
CA GLY A 374 43.70 22.62 -9.01
C GLY A 374 42.62 23.70 -9.18
N MET A 375 42.91 24.92 -8.69
CA MET A 375 41.99 26.06 -8.70
C MET A 375 41.92 26.78 -10.06
N LEU A 376 40.99 26.37 -10.93
CA LEU A 376 40.67 27.01 -12.23
C LEU A 376 40.08 28.44 -12.11
N GLY A 377 40.04 29.01 -10.89
CA GLY A 377 39.40 30.30 -10.58
C GLY A 377 37.90 30.28 -10.86
N LEU A 378 37.26 29.11 -10.76
CA LEU A 378 35.82 28.93 -10.94
C LEU A 378 35.11 29.11 -9.59
N PRO A 379 33.84 29.57 -9.58
CA PRO A 379 33.07 29.76 -8.35
C PRO A 379 32.50 28.46 -7.77
N PHE A 380 32.85 27.30 -8.32
CA PHE A 380 32.37 25.98 -7.92
C PHE A 380 33.46 24.92 -8.10
N SER A 381 33.38 23.82 -7.34
CA SER A 381 34.32 22.69 -7.36
C SER A 381 33.80 21.47 -8.12
N ASN A 382 32.51 21.44 -8.48
CA ASN A 382 31.85 20.41 -9.26
C ASN A 382 30.94 21.06 -10.32
N TRP A 383 30.87 20.50 -11.53
CA TRP A 383 30.02 20.99 -12.60
C TRP A 383 28.52 20.99 -12.27
N TRP A 384 28.06 20.11 -11.37
CA TRP A 384 26.67 20.15 -10.91
C TRP A 384 26.37 21.43 -10.11
N ASP A 385 27.33 21.95 -9.36
CA ASP A 385 27.17 23.19 -8.56
C ASP A 385 27.16 24.45 -9.43
N ALA A 386 27.53 24.33 -10.71
CA ALA A 386 27.37 25.42 -11.68
C ALA A 386 25.89 25.72 -11.97
N LEU A 387 25.00 24.73 -11.88
CA LEU A 387 23.57 24.86 -12.21
C LEU A 387 22.86 25.97 -11.42
N PRO A 388 22.88 25.98 -10.07
CA PRO A 388 22.25 27.05 -9.29
C PRO A 388 22.90 28.42 -9.50
N LEU A 389 24.21 28.47 -9.78
CA LEU A 389 24.91 29.74 -10.08
C LEU A 389 24.49 30.32 -11.43
N CYS A 390 24.35 29.47 -12.44
CA CYS A 390 23.83 29.84 -13.75
C CYS A 390 22.36 30.28 -13.65
N ALA A 391 21.52 29.54 -12.92
CA ALA A 391 20.13 29.91 -12.67
C ALA A 391 20.01 31.30 -12.02
N LYS A 392 20.84 31.58 -11.01
CA LYS A 392 20.90 32.90 -10.36
C LYS A 392 21.31 34.02 -11.33
N ALA A 393 22.32 33.79 -12.16
CA ALA A 393 22.78 34.77 -13.15
C ALA A 393 21.70 35.06 -14.20
N ILE A 394 21.05 34.02 -14.72
CA ILE A 394 19.95 34.12 -15.69
C ILE A 394 18.77 34.88 -15.09
N ARG A 395 18.36 34.59 -13.85
CA ARG A 395 17.28 35.35 -13.18
C ARG A 395 17.62 36.83 -13.00
N ALA A 396 18.88 37.15 -12.73
CA ALA A 396 19.33 38.54 -12.58
C ALA A 396 19.29 39.32 -13.91
N ARG A 397 19.37 38.63 -15.06
CA ARG A 397 19.26 39.23 -16.39
C ARG A 397 17.84 39.67 -16.74
N GLY A 398 16.82 38.94 -16.26
CA GLY A 398 15.42 39.39 -16.23
C GLY A 398 14.67 39.38 -17.57
N GLN A 399 15.09 38.58 -18.56
CA GLN A 399 14.36 38.43 -19.82
C GLN A 399 13.14 37.50 -19.70
N PRO A 400 12.13 37.61 -20.60
CA PRO A 400 10.90 36.81 -20.51
C PRO A 400 11.08 35.28 -20.46
N GLY A 401 12.15 34.72 -21.04
CA GLY A 401 12.46 33.28 -21.02
C GLY A 401 13.45 32.84 -19.94
N ASP A 402 13.95 33.78 -19.13
CA ASP A 402 15.00 33.51 -18.15
C ASP A 402 14.50 32.67 -16.98
N LEU A 403 13.25 32.87 -16.57
CA LEU A 403 12.66 32.14 -15.44
C LEU A 403 12.53 30.64 -15.72
N ASP A 404 12.05 30.27 -16.91
CA ASP A 404 11.88 28.86 -17.28
C ASP A 404 13.23 28.17 -17.46
N THR A 405 14.20 28.87 -18.05
CA THR A 405 15.57 28.37 -18.20
C THR A 405 16.23 28.16 -16.83
N ALA A 406 16.07 29.10 -15.90
CA ALA A 406 16.58 28.98 -14.54
C ALA A 406 15.92 27.83 -13.77
N ASP A 407 14.61 27.65 -13.92
CA ASP A 407 13.88 26.57 -13.27
C ASP A 407 14.32 25.19 -13.79
N VAL A 408 14.59 25.03 -15.10
CA VAL A 408 15.15 23.79 -15.65
C VAL A 408 16.51 23.42 -15.02
N LEU A 409 17.39 24.41 -14.84
CA LEU A 409 18.71 24.21 -14.25
C LEU A 409 18.61 23.76 -12.79
N GLU A 410 17.78 24.42 -11.98
CA GLU A 410 17.59 24.07 -10.57
C GLU A 410 16.81 22.77 -10.37
N LEU A 411 15.80 22.49 -11.21
CA LEU A 411 15.11 21.21 -11.22
C LEU A 411 16.11 20.07 -11.51
N LYS A 412 16.98 20.23 -12.50
CA LYS A 412 18.02 19.23 -12.78
C LYS A 412 19.00 19.09 -11.61
N TYR A 413 19.37 20.19 -10.96
CA TYR A 413 20.22 20.14 -9.76
C TYR A 413 19.59 19.29 -8.65
N HIS A 414 18.32 19.51 -8.32
CA HIS A 414 17.61 18.71 -7.32
C HIS A 414 17.41 17.26 -7.75
N GLN A 415 17.15 17.00 -9.04
CA GLN A 415 17.07 15.65 -9.60
C GLN A 415 18.38 14.88 -9.41
N LEU A 416 19.53 15.51 -9.71
CA LEU A 416 20.86 14.91 -9.59
C LEU A 416 21.26 14.62 -8.13
N HIS A 417 20.72 15.39 -7.17
CA HIS A 417 20.95 15.19 -5.74
C HIS A 417 19.90 14.31 -5.06
N HIS A 418 18.94 13.78 -5.83
CA HIS A 418 17.81 12.97 -5.31
C HIS A 418 16.99 13.68 -4.23
N ASP A 419 16.91 15.02 -4.28
CA ASP A 419 16.15 15.84 -3.32
C ASP A 419 14.71 16.03 -3.84
N VAL A 420 13.89 14.97 -3.69
CA VAL A 420 12.53 14.90 -4.25
C VAL A 420 11.63 16.02 -3.71
N ASP A 421 11.74 16.34 -2.43
CA ASP A 421 10.91 17.38 -1.81
C ASP A 421 11.17 18.76 -2.42
N LYS A 422 12.45 19.14 -2.58
CA LYS A 422 12.79 20.41 -3.24
C LYS A 422 12.50 20.38 -4.74
N PHE A 423 12.67 19.23 -5.38
CA PHE A 423 12.34 19.04 -6.79
C PHE A 423 10.85 19.32 -7.06
N LEU A 424 9.95 18.78 -6.22
CA LEU A 424 8.52 19.03 -6.30
C LEU A 424 8.16 20.47 -5.92
N ALA A 425 8.71 20.99 -4.82
CA ALA A 425 8.43 22.35 -4.33
C ALA A 425 8.82 23.44 -5.35
N LEU A 426 9.84 23.19 -6.18
CA LEU A 426 10.22 24.07 -7.27
C LEU A 426 9.33 23.91 -8.52
N ALA A 427 8.92 22.68 -8.84
CA ALA A 427 8.14 22.39 -10.03
C ALA A 427 6.70 22.96 -9.97
N GLU A 428 6.08 22.97 -8.80
CA GLU A 428 4.72 23.51 -8.60
C GLU A 428 4.56 24.98 -9.04
N PRO A 429 5.35 25.94 -8.52
CA PRO A 429 5.27 27.34 -8.94
C PRO A 429 5.71 27.53 -10.40
N ALA A 430 6.66 26.71 -10.90
CA ALA A 430 7.09 26.77 -12.29
C ALA A 430 5.96 26.43 -13.26
N VAL A 431 5.21 25.35 -13.00
CA VAL A 431 4.02 24.95 -13.79
C VAL A 431 2.87 25.94 -13.62
N ALA A 432 2.70 26.53 -12.44
CA ALA A 432 1.68 27.57 -12.23
C ALA A 432 1.95 28.82 -13.08
N ARG A 433 3.23 29.17 -13.28
CA ARG A 433 3.67 30.30 -14.11
C ARG A 433 3.64 29.96 -15.60
N ASN A 434 4.20 28.82 -15.98
CA ASN A 434 4.19 28.31 -17.35
C ASN A 434 3.71 26.84 -17.38
N PRO A 435 2.42 26.62 -17.66
CA PRO A 435 1.86 25.26 -17.77
C PRO A 435 2.46 24.44 -18.92
N ASP A 436 3.08 25.08 -19.92
CA ASP A 436 3.70 24.43 -21.08
C ASP A 436 5.17 24.02 -20.83
N LEU A 437 5.70 24.27 -19.62
CA LEU A 437 7.05 23.86 -19.24
C LEU A 437 7.13 22.35 -18.94
N ALA A 438 7.36 21.57 -20.00
CA ALA A 438 7.34 20.11 -19.95
C ALA A 438 8.27 19.46 -18.91
N PHE A 439 9.46 20.05 -18.66
CA PHE A 439 10.38 19.53 -17.63
C PHE A 439 9.83 19.67 -16.21
N ALA A 440 9.11 20.76 -15.93
CA ALA A 440 8.45 20.96 -14.64
C ALA A 440 7.21 20.05 -14.51
N GLN A 441 6.45 19.83 -15.60
CA GLN A 441 5.39 18.81 -15.60
C GLN A 441 5.96 17.41 -15.33
N HIS A 442 7.06 17.05 -15.99
CA HIS A 442 7.77 15.79 -15.75
C HIS A 442 8.22 15.67 -14.28
N ALA A 443 8.74 16.75 -13.69
CA ALA A 443 9.12 16.75 -12.28
C ALA A 443 7.95 16.43 -11.34
N LEU A 444 6.77 17.02 -11.57
CA LEU A 444 5.57 16.75 -10.79
C LEU A 444 5.06 15.30 -10.92
N THR A 445 5.48 14.55 -11.94
CA THR A 445 5.14 13.12 -12.03
C THR A 445 5.76 12.29 -10.92
N TYR A 446 6.80 12.77 -10.24
CA TYR A 446 7.44 12.09 -9.10
C TYR A 446 6.67 12.27 -7.78
N SER A 447 5.55 13.01 -7.77
CA SER A 447 4.73 13.18 -6.58
C SER A 447 4.21 11.85 -6.06
N ALA A 448 4.23 11.68 -4.74
CA ALA A 448 3.60 10.56 -4.05
C ALA A 448 2.06 10.61 -4.15
N ASP A 449 1.49 11.78 -4.46
CA ASP A 449 0.08 11.90 -4.79
C ASP A 449 -0.16 11.49 -6.25
N TYR A 450 -0.71 10.28 -6.43
CA TYR A 450 -1.10 9.73 -7.73
C TYR A 450 -1.98 10.69 -8.54
N THR A 451 -2.76 11.52 -7.86
CA THR A 451 -3.63 12.52 -8.46
C THR A 451 -2.84 13.62 -9.16
N GLN A 452 -1.91 14.23 -8.43
CA GLN A 452 -1.02 15.26 -8.93
C GLN A 452 -0.12 14.70 -10.03
N SER A 453 0.46 13.53 -9.78
CA SER A 453 1.34 12.82 -10.70
C SER A 453 0.65 12.55 -12.06
N MET A 454 -0.56 11.97 -12.04
CA MET A 454 -1.32 11.69 -13.27
C MET A 454 -1.72 12.95 -14.02
N ARG A 455 -2.13 13.99 -13.31
CA ARG A 455 -2.51 15.27 -13.92
C ARG A 455 -1.31 15.94 -14.60
N ALA A 456 -0.16 15.92 -13.94
CA ALA A 456 1.07 16.47 -14.49
C ALA A 456 1.53 15.70 -15.73
N MET A 457 1.44 14.37 -15.72
CA MET A 457 1.74 13.53 -16.88
C MET A 457 0.80 13.83 -18.07
N ILE A 458 -0.52 13.88 -17.85
CA ILE A 458 -1.49 14.19 -18.92
C ILE A 458 -1.25 15.59 -19.50
N ARG A 459 -0.98 16.59 -18.65
CA ARG A 459 -0.67 17.96 -19.08
C ARG A 459 0.67 18.04 -19.82
N GLY A 460 1.69 17.36 -19.31
CA GLY A 460 3.02 17.29 -19.93
C GLY A 460 2.96 16.72 -21.35
N LEU A 461 2.19 15.65 -21.57
CA LEU A 461 2.00 15.07 -22.91
C LEU A 461 1.27 16.00 -23.89
N LYS A 462 0.55 17.01 -23.37
CA LYS A 462 -0.13 18.06 -24.16
C LYS A 462 0.75 19.30 -24.40
N CYS A 463 1.96 19.34 -23.85
CA CYS A 463 2.84 20.50 -24.02
C CYS A 463 3.24 20.69 -25.49
N THR A 464 3.20 21.92 -25.99
CA THR A 464 3.37 22.23 -27.41
C THR A 464 4.83 22.34 -27.84
N ASN A 465 5.70 22.81 -26.96
CA ASN A 465 7.13 22.99 -27.22
C ASN A 465 7.98 21.97 -26.46
N THR A 466 7.86 20.69 -26.81
CA THR A 466 8.65 19.60 -26.23
C THR A 466 9.76 19.13 -27.16
N THR A 467 10.95 18.90 -26.61
CA THR A 467 12.01 18.18 -27.31
C THR A 467 11.65 16.69 -27.46
N PRO A 468 12.25 15.96 -28.43
CA PRO A 468 12.04 14.52 -28.56
C PRO A 468 12.40 13.74 -27.29
N TYR A 469 13.48 14.16 -26.60
CA TYR A 469 13.88 13.59 -25.31
C TYR A 469 12.78 13.75 -24.25
N MET A 470 12.30 14.98 -24.03
CA MET A 470 11.29 15.21 -23.00
C MET A 470 9.94 14.57 -23.32
N ARG A 471 9.57 14.52 -24.59
CA ARG A 471 8.37 13.82 -25.03
C ARG A 471 8.44 12.33 -24.70
N ARG A 472 9.61 11.70 -24.91
CA ARG A 472 9.87 10.30 -24.56
C ARG A 472 9.79 10.05 -23.05
N GLU A 473 10.43 10.90 -22.24
CA GLU A 473 10.38 10.81 -20.77
C GLU A 473 8.93 10.87 -20.25
N LEU A 474 8.13 11.80 -20.78
CA LEU A 474 6.72 11.93 -20.42
C LEU A 474 5.88 10.74 -20.88
N LEU A 475 6.14 10.18 -22.07
CA LEU A 475 5.48 8.96 -22.55
C LEU A 475 5.83 7.77 -21.66
N MET A 476 7.07 7.65 -21.20
CA MET A 476 7.49 6.62 -20.27
C MET A 476 6.71 6.70 -18.96
N CYS A 477 6.62 7.89 -18.35
CA CYS A 477 5.75 8.12 -17.19
C CYS A 477 4.28 7.78 -17.49
N GLY A 478 3.80 8.18 -18.68
CA GLY A 478 2.46 7.90 -19.18
C GLY A 478 2.15 6.43 -19.46
N VAL A 479 3.15 5.54 -19.43
CA VAL A 479 2.95 4.09 -19.42
C VAL A 479 3.06 3.57 -17.99
N ARG A 480 4.20 3.80 -17.33
CA ARG A 480 4.52 3.20 -16.03
C ARG A 480 3.47 3.53 -14.97
N GLN A 481 3.09 4.80 -14.84
CA GLN A 481 2.21 5.24 -13.75
C GLN A 481 0.77 4.75 -13.94
N PRO A 482 0.13 4.90 -15.12
CA PRO A 482 -1.22 4.38 -15.30
C PRO A 482 -1.27 2.84 -15.26
N SER A 483 -0.21 2.11 -15.65
CA SER A 483 -0.16 0.66 -15.47
C SER A 483 -0.18 0.27 -13.99
N GLN A 484 0.65 0.92 -13.16
CA GLN A 484 0.70 0.70 -11.71
C GLN A 484 -0.62 1.05 -11.02
N ILE A 485 -1.18 2.23 -11.33
CA ILE A 485 -2.47 2.68 -10.79
C ILE A 485 -3.60 1.76 -11.25
N GLY A 486 -3.56 1.33 -12.50
CA GLY A 486 -4.53 0.40 -13.08
C GLY A 486 -4.55 -0.95 -12.38
N GLU A 487 -3.38 -1.55 -12.19
CA GLU A 487 -3.21 -2.77 -11.38
C GLU A 487 -3.75 -2.56 -9.96
N MET A 488 -3.33 -1.48 -9.30
CA MET A 488 -3.69 -1.17 -7.92
C MET A 488 -5.20 -1.11 -7.74
N PHE A 489 -5.89 -0.34 -8.59
CA PHE A 489 -7.33 -0.19 -8.48
C PHE A 489 -8.11 -1.46 -8.84
N LEU A 490 -7.67 -2.24 -9.84
CA LEU A 490 -8.32 -3.51 -10.18
C LEU A 490 -8.17 -4.54 -9.05
N ARG A 491 -6.98 -4.61 -8.43
CA ARG A 491 -6.74 -5.44 -7.24
C ARG A 491 -7.65 -5.02 -6.08
N ASP A 492 -7.81 -3.72 -5.84
CA ASP A 492 -8.56 -3.25 -4.67
C ASP A 492 -10.07 -3.13 -4.91
N ALA A 493 -10.54 -3.34 -6.15
CA ALA A 493 -11.95 -3.16 -6.56
C ALA A 493 -12.98 -4.02 -5.81
N VAL A 494 -12.58 -5.09 -5.12
CA VAL A 494 -13.51 -5.99 -4.40
C VAL A 494 -13.51 -5.79 -2.88
N THR A 495 -12.80 -4.79 -2.36
CA THR A 495 -12.84 -4.46 -0.93
C THR A 495 -14.05 -3.59 -0.55
N TYR A 496 -15.26 -4.08 -0.84
CA TYR A 496 -16.54 -3.48 -0.44
C TYR A 496 -16.92 -2.26 -1.27
N ASP A 497 -17.87 -2.44 -2.19
CA ASP A 497 -18.67 -1.36 -2.75
C ASP A 497 -19.24 -0.55 -1.59
N MET A 498 -18.70 0.66 -1.39
CA MET A 498 -19.33 1.65 -0.55
C MET A 498 -20.52 2.20 -1.34
N PRO A 499 -21.76 2.07 -0.84
CA PRO A 499 -22.86 2.85 -1.38
C PRO A 499 -22.51 4.34 -1.19
N GLY A 500 -22.27 5.06 -2.30
CA GLY A 500 -22.04 6.51 -2.28
C GLY A 500 -20.63 6.99 -2.65
N THR A 501 -19.66 6.12 -2.96
CA THR A 501 -18.44 6.57 -3.67
C THR A 501 -18.74 6.57 -5.17
N GLU A 502 -19.08 7.73 -5.73
CA GLU A 502 -19.11 7.94 -7.17
C GLU A 502 -17.71 7.67 -7.72
N GLY A 503 -17.47 6.47 -8.26
CA GLY A 503 -16.13 6.03 -8.67
C GLY A 503 -15.91 4.55 -8.55
N ASP A 504 -16.41 3.80 -9.52
CA ASP A 504 -16.06 2.39 -9.61
C ASP A 504 -14.54 2.28 -9.82
N LYS A 505 -13.79 1.90 -8.77
CA LYS A 505 -12.35 1.63 -8.82
C LYS A 505 -12.02 0.71 -9.99
N ARG A 506 -12.94 -0.18 -10.35
CA ARG A 506 -12.83 -1.04 -11.53
C ARG A 506 -12.76 -0.22 -12.83
N GLU A 507 -13.65 0.74 -13.02
CA GLU A 507 -13.66 1.60 -14.20
C GLU A 507 -12.40 2.45 -14.28
N LEU A 508 -11.96 3.00 -13.14
CA LEU A 508 -10.70 3.73 -13.05
C LEU A 508 -9.50 2.87 -13.41
N GLY A 509 -9.45 1.65 -12.86
CA GLY A 509 -8.40 0.69 -13.17
C GLY A 509 -8.35 0.37 -14.67
N LEU A 510 -9.50 0.09 -15.28
CA LEU A 510 -9.60 -0.18 -16.71
C LEU A 510 -9.22 1.04 -17.58
N ALA A 511 -9.63 2.24 -17.18
CA ALA A 511 -9.29 3.49 -17.87
C ALA A 511 -7.77 3.71 -17.86
N ALA A 512 -7.13 3.57 -16.69
CA ALA A 512 -5.69 3.74 -16.52
C ALA A 512 -4.89 2.74 -17.36
N LEU A 513 -5.24 1.45 -17.35
CA LEU A 513 -4.57 0.43 -18.17
C LEU A 513 -4.73 0.69 -19.68
N ARG A 514 -5.90 1.16 -20.14
CA ARG A 514 -6.10 1.52 -21.55
C ARG A 514 -5.24 2.70 -21.96
N MET A 515 -5.11 3.70 -21.08
CA MET A 515 -4.25 4.85 -21.32
C MET A 515 -2.77 4.46 -21.38
N ALA A 516 -2.29 3.65 -20.43
CA ALA A 516 -0.94 3.10 -20.48
C ALA A 516 -0.67 2.36 -21.79
N ARG A 517 -1.60 1.49 -22.22
CA ARG A 517 -1.46 0.74 -23.47
C ARG A 517 -1.45 1.63 -24.71
N LYS A 518 -2.26 2.71 -24.74
CA LYS A 518 -2.24 3.74 -25.80
C LYS A 518 -0.88 4.45 -25.84
N ASN A 519 -0.40 4.90 -24.68
CA ASN A 519 0.89 5.60 -24.56
C ASN A 519 2.07 4.70 -24.90
N ALA A 520 2.01 3.40 -24.58
CA ALA A 520 3.03 2.43 -24.95
C ALA A 520 3.11 2.21 -26.47
N LEU A 521 1.96 2.19 -27.16
CA LEU A 521 1.93 2.14 -28.62
C LEU A 521 2.54 3.40 -29.24
N MET A 522 2.22 4.57 -28.69
CA MET A 522 2.80 5.84 -29.12
C MET A 522 4.31 5.86 -28.90
N PHE A 523 4.78 5.46 -27.72
CA PHE A 523 6.20 5.32 -27.41
C PHE A 523 6.90 4.39 -28.42
N MET A 524 6.35 3.19 -28.66
CA MET A 524 6.94 2.23 -29.61
C MET A 524 6.99 2.74 -31.06
N SER A 525 6.13 3.70 -31.42
CA SER A 525 6.13 4.31 -32.76
C SER A 525 7.07 5.52 -32.88
N GLU A 526 7.30 6.24 -31.80
CA GLU A 526 8.08 7.49 -31.78
C GLU A 526 9.53 7.29 -31.32
N ALA A 527 9.80 6.31 -30.46
CA ALA A 527 11.13 6.08 -29.90
C ALA A 527 12.04 5.32 -30.86
N SER A 528 13.34 5.58 -30.76
CA SER A 528 14.37 4.87 -31.50
C SER A 528 14.44 3.39 -31.08
N PRO A 529 14.87 2.48 -31.97
CA PRO A 529 14.92 1.05 -31.68
C PRO A 529 15.91 0.68 -30.56
N ASP A 530 16.91 1.53 -30.32
CA ASP A 530 17.94 1.42 -29.29
C ASP A 530 17.59 2.14 -27.98
N SER A 531 16.35 2.63 -27.83
CA SER A 531 15.94 3.38 -26.64
C SER A 531 16.08 2.55 -25.36
N ALA A 532 16.67 3.16 -24.33
CA ALA A 532 16.92 2.51 -23.04
C ALA A 532 15.65 2.04 -22.33
N ASP A 533 14.52 2.68 -22.63
CA ASP A 533 13.20 2.39 -22.05
C ASP A 533 12.40 1.33 -22.80
N MET A 534 12.79 1.00 -24.03
CA MET A 534 11.98 0.18 -24.94
C MET A 534 11.59 -1.16 -24.29
N ARG A 535 12.52 -1.84 -23.62
CA ARG A 535 12.25 -3.13 -22.96
C ARG A 535 11.18 -3.02 -21.89
N GLU A 536 11.27 -2.01 -21.02
CA GLU A 536 10.30 -1.84 -19.94
C GLU A 536 8.91 -1.48 -20.48
N ILE A 537 8.84 -0.62 -21.50
CA ILE A 537 7.58 -0.24 -22.15
C ILE A 537 6.91 -1.44 -22.80
N LEU A 538 7.69 -2.28 -23.50
CA LEU A 538 7.19 -3.53 -24.08
C LEU A 538 6.65 -4.48 -23.00
N ASN A 539 7.36 -4.61 -21.88
CA ASN A 539 6.92 -5.46 -20.78
C ASN A 539 5.61 -4.96 -20.14
N TRP A 540 5.49 -3.66 -19.88
CA TRP A 540 4.22 -3.07 -19.42
C TRP A 540 3.08 -3.27 -20.42
N TYR A 541 3.33 -3.05 -21.72
CA TYR A 541 2.34 -3.31 -22.76
C TYR A 541 1.83 -4.76 -22.73
N ILE A 542 2.72 -5.73 -22.52
CA ILE A 542 2.36 -7.16 -22.38
C ILE A 542 1.46 -7.36 -21.16
N LEU A 543 1.89 -6.89 -19.99
CA LEU A 543 1.14 -7.03 -18.73
C LEU A 543 -0.26 -6.39 -18.82
N ASP A 544 -0.34 -5.16 -19.34
CA ASP A 544 -1.60 -4.44 -19.52
C ASP A 544 -2.52 -5.13 -20.54
N THR A 545 -1.94 -5.69 -21.62
CA THR A 545 -2.70 -6.45 -22.62
C THR A 545 -3.31 -7.70 -21.99
N ILE A 546 -2.56 -8.43 -21.15
CA ILE A 546 -3.06 -9.61 -20.45
C ILE A 546 -4.15 -9.22 -19.44
N ALA A 547 -3.94 -8.15 -18.68
CA ALA A 547 -4.91 -7.62 -17.73
C ALA A 547 -6.23 -7.22 -18.38
N LEU A 548 -6.17 -6.57 -19.56
CA LEU A 548 -7.34 -6.09 -20.30
C LEU A 548 -8.04 -7.18 -21.12
N ARG A 549 -7.27 -8.07 -21.77
CA ARG A 549 -7.78 -9.02 -22.78
C ARG A 549 -7.69 -10.49 -22.38
N GLY A 550 -7.19 -10.81 -21.18
CA GLY A 550 -7.11 -12.15 -20.58
C GLY A 550 -7.97 -13.27 -21.21
N PRO A 551 -9.32 -13.22 -21.09
CA PRO A 551 -10.20 -14.29 -21.61
C PRO A 551 -10.23 -14.42 -23.15
N GLU A 552 -9.78 -13.41 -23.89
CA GLU A 552 -9.69 -13.38 -25.36
C GLU A 552 -8.36 -13.92 -25.89
N LEU A 553 -7.35 -14.08 -25.02
CA LEU A 553 -6.03 -14.53 -25.42
C LEU A 553 -5.99 -16.06 -25.55
N SER A 554 -5.25 -16.54 -26.55
CA SER A 554 -4.98 -17.98 -26.73
C SER A 554 -4.00 -18.50 -25.69
N ASP A 555 -4.01 -19.81 -25.47
CA ASP A 555 -3.20 -20.49 -24.44
C ASP A 555 -1.69 -20.39 -24.70
N ASP A 556 -1.30 -20.22 -25.97
CA ASP A 556 0.08 -19.99 -26.42
C ASP A 556 0.46 -18.50 -26.49
N LEU A 557 -0.47 -17.61 -26.14
CA LEU A 557 -0.32 -16.17 -26.22
C LEU A 557 0.15 -15.69 -27.61
N ALA A 558 -0.32 -16.34 -28.68
CA ALA A 558 0.07 -16.03 -30.07
C ALA A 558 -0.03 -14.53 -30.41
N ALA A 559 -1.06 -13.84 -29.88
CA ALA A 559 -1.26 -12.41 -30.08
C ALA A 559 -0.15 -11.52 -29.47
N ILE A 560 0.63 -12.02 -28.53
CA ILE A 560 1.71 -11.31 -27.82
C ILE A 560 3.09 -11.60 -28.43
N GLN A 561 3.23 -12.68 -29.20
CA GLN A 561 4.51 -13.09 -29.81
C GLN A 561 5.22 -11.99 -30.63
N PRO A 562 4.54 -11.14 -31.42
CA PRO A 562 5.21 -10.05 -32.12
C PRO A 562 5.89 -9.05 -31.19
N ILE A 563 5.32 -8.82 -30.01
CA ILE A 563 5.88 -7.93 -28.98
C ILE A 563 7.05 -8.60 -28.27
N LEU A 564 7.00 -9.90 -28.01
CA LEU A 564 8.12 -10.65 -27.42
C LEU A 564 9.37 -10.61 -28.32
N LYS A 565 9.20 -10.70 -29.64
CA LYS A 565 10.33 -10.51 -30.58
C LYS A 565 10.96 -9.11 -30.49
N LYS A 566 10.15 -8.08 -30.22
CA LYS A 566 10.67 -6.73 -29.95
C LYS A 566 11.42 -6.68 -28.61
N VAL A 567 10.96 -7.40 -27.59
CA VAL A 567 11.68 -7.52 -26.29
C VAL A 567 13.05 -8.17 -26.49
N GLU A 568 13.12 -9.24 -27.28
CA GLU A 568 14.40 -9.89 -27.64
C GLU A 568 15.34 -8.91 -28.36
N THR A 569 14.82 -8.18 -29.34
CA THR A 569 15.59 -7.17 -30.09
C THR A 569 16.09 -6.06 -29.15
N SER A 570 15.23 -5.54 -28.27
CA SER A 570 15.62 -4.54 -27.29
C SER A 570 16.67 -5.06 -26.31
N THR A 571 16.60 -6.34 -25.94
CA THR A 571 17.61 -6.99 -25.10
C THR A 571 18.98 -7.04 -25.79
N LEU A 572 19.02 -7.30 -27.10
CA LEU A 572 20.27 -7.25 -27.88
C LEU A 572 20.89 -5.84 -27.87
N PHE A 573 20.08 -4.78 -28.01
CA PHE A 573 20.56 -3.41 -27.86
C PHE A 573 21.13 -3.17 -26.46
N MET A 574 20.44 -3.61 -25.40
CA MET A 574 20.94 -3.44 -24.03
C MET A 574 22.25 -4.18 -23.78
N THR A 575 22.43 -5.37 -24.34
CA THR A 575 23.70 -6.10 -24.26
C THR A 575 24.81 -5.34 -24.99
N TRP A 576 24.55 -4.85 -26.20
CA TRP A 576 25.53 -4.06 -26.96
C TRP A 576 25.91 -2.75 -26.25
N LEU A 577 24.93 -2.06 -25.67
CA LEU A 577 25.13 -0.80 -24.93
C LEU A 577 25.69 -1.01 -23.50
N GLY A 578 25.84 -2.27 -23.05
CA GLY A 578 26.39 -2.60 -21.73
C GLY A 578 25.45 -2.31 -20.55
N THR A 579 24.13 -2.32 -20.78
CA THR A 579 23.06 -2.08 -19.79
C THR A 579 22.26 -3.32 -19.40
N ALA A 580 22.65 -4.50 -19.89
CA ALA A 580 21.93 -5.75 -19.66
C ALA A 580 21.85 -6.19 -18.19
N ASP A 581 22.76 -5.72 -17.33
CA ASP A 581 22.85 -6.10 -15.91
C ASP A 581 21.80 -5.41 -15.00
N ALA A 582 20.95 -4.55 -15.56
CA ALA A 582 19.92 -3.85 -14.79
C ALA A 582 18.83 -4.82 -14.31
N SER A 583 18.49 -4.73 -13.01
CA SER A 583 17.31 -5.39 -12.45
C SER A 583 16.07 -5.00 -13.25
N ASP A 584 15.28 -6.00 -13.66
CA ASP A 584 14.04 -5.82 -14.45
C ASP A 584 12.91 -6.66 -13.85
N PRO A 585 12.30 -6.20 -12.74
CA PRO A 585 11.19 -6.90 -12.12
C PRO A 585 9.98 -7.03 -13.07
N THR A 586 9.74 -6.04 -13.93
CA THR A 586 8.65 -6.04 -14.90
C THR A 586 8.85 -7.14 -15.96
N GLY A 587 10.06 -7.24 -16.53
CA GLY A 587 10.42 -8.30 -17.46
C GLY A 587 10.40 -9.69 -16.83
N THR A 588 10.86 -9.81 -15.59
CA THR A 588 10.77 -11.06 -14.82
C THR A 588 9.31 -11.47 -14.60
N SER A 589 8.42 -10.50 -14.37
CA SER A 589 6.97 -10.76 -14.24
C SER A 589 6.39 -11.34 -15.53
N VAL A 590 6.76 -10.78 -16.69
CA VAL A 590 6.35 -11.31 -18.00
C VAL A 590 6.87 -12.73 -18.19
N GLN A 591 8.14 -13.00 -17.91
CA GLN A 591 8.73 -14.34 -18.04
C GLN A 591 8.01 -15.37 -17.16
N LEU A 592 7.70 -15.02 -15.91
CA LEU A 592 6.93 -15.88 -15.01
C LEU A 592 5.54 -16.19 -15.57
N ILE A 593 4.85 -15.20 -16.14
CA ILE A 593 3.55 -15.44 -16.77
C ILE A 593 3.72 -16.42 -17.94
N LEU A 594 4.65 -16.16 -18.87
CA LEU A 594 4.89 -17.03 -20.03
C LEU A 594 5.19 -18.47 -19.61
N GLN A 595 5.98 -18.65 -18.56
CA GLN A 595 6.34 -19.97 -18.02
C GLN A 595 5.11 -20.76 -17.56
N PHE A 596 4.16 -20.11 -16.89
CA PHE A 596 3.04 -20.81 -16.23
C PHE A 596 1.70 -20.68 -16.94
N TYR A 597 1.56 -19.84 -17.97
CA TYR A 597 0.28 -19.53 -18.62
C TYR A 597 -0.45 -20.76 -19.16
N ALA A 598 0.22 -21.56 -19.98
CA ALA A 598 -0.36 -22.77 -20.59
C ALA A 598 -0.61 -23.88 -19.56
N GLN A 599 0.25 -24.04 -18.56
CA GLN A 599 0.03 -25.00 -17.47
C GLN A 599 -1.19 -24.59 -16.64
N GLY A 600 -1.24 -23.34 -16.20
CA GLY A 600 -2.34 -22.80 -15.39
C GLY A 600 -3.68 -22.95 -16.08
N THR A 601 -3.74 -22.59 -17.37
CA THR A 601 -4.97 -22.72 -18.17
C THR A 601 -5.47 -24.16 -18.21
N ARG A 602 -4.58 -25.14 -18.37
CA ARG A 602 -4.96 -26.57 -18.38
C ARG A 602 -5.37 -27.08 -17.01
N GLU A 603 -4.62 -26.78 -15.95
CA GLU A 603 -4.83 -27.35 -14.62
C GLU A 603 -6.01 -26.70 -13.85
N PHE A 604 -6.23 -25.39 -14.02
CA PHE A 604 -7.15 -24.62 -13.18
C PHE A 604 -8.34 -24.01 -13.94
N SER A 605 -8.56 -24.34 -15.21
CA SER A 605 -9.70 -23.83 -16.00
C SER A 605 -11.05 -24.04 -15.32
N SER A 606 -11.29 -25.20 -14.70
CA SER A 606 -12.54 -25.49 -13.99
C SER A 606 -12.74 -24.63 -12.74
N VAL A 607 -11.65 -24.30 -12.05
CA VAL A 607 -11.64 -23.41 -10.88
C VAL A 607 -12.01 -21.99 -11.29
N VAL A 608 -11.39 -21.49 -12.37
CA VAL A 608 -11.69 -20.16 -12.93
C VAL A 608 -13.13 -20.07 -13.44
N ALA A 609 -13.60 -21.09 -14.16
CA ALA A 609 -14.97 -21.14 -14.66
C ALA A 609 -16.01 -21.13 -13.54
N ARG A 610 -15.73 -21.84 -12.43
CA ARG A 610 -16.56 -21.78 -11.22
C ARG A 610 -16.60 -20.37 -10.64
N TYR A 611 -15.44 -19.75 -10.45
CA TYR A 611 -15.35 -18.38 -9.95
C TYR A 611 -16.14 -17.41 -10.84
N ASP A 612 -15.94 -17.45 -12.16
CA ASP A 612 -16.64 -16.57 -13.11
C ASP A 612 -18.16 -16.75 -13.04
N THR A 613 -18.63 -17.99 -12.90
CA THR A 613 -20.06 -18.32 -12.74
C THR A 613 -20.63 -17.73 -11.46
N LEU A 614 -19.90 -17.82 -10.34
CA LEU A 614 -20.33 -17.27 -9.06
C LEU A 614 -20.29 -15.74 -9.07
N ASN A 615 -19.23 -15.16 -9.63
CA ASN A 615 -19.03 -13.72 -9.72
C ASN A 615 -20.12 -13.06 -10.57
N ALA A 616 -20.48 -13.65 -11.72
CA ALA A 616 -21.51 -13.13 -12.61
C ALA A 616 -22.91 -13.06 -11.97
N ARG A 617 -23.18 -13.82 -10.89
CA ARG A 617 -24.45 -13.76 -10.15
C ARG A 617 -24.56 -12.55 -9.22
N VAL A 618 -23.43 -12.05 -8.74
CA VAL A 618 -23.36 -10.95 -7.76
C VAL A 618 -23.04 -9.64 -8.46
N PHE A 619 -22.08 -9.68 -9.37
CA PHE A 619 -21.64 -8.55 -10.16
C PHE A 619 -21.98 -8.85 -11.61
N PRO A 620 -23.17 -8.42 -12.10
CA PRO A 620 -23.43 -8.50 -13.53
C PRO A 620 -22.30 -7.81 -14.28
N ALA A 621 -22.04 -8.25 -15.52
CA ALA A 621 -21.09 -7.56 -16.36
C ALA A 621 -21.42 -6.06 -16.30
N PRO A 622 -20.44 -5.19 -16.02
CA PRO A 622 -20.70 -3.77 -16.05
C PRO A 622 -21.30 -3.51 -17.43
N PRO A 623 -22.23 -2.53 -17.57
CA PRO A 623 -22.57 -2.06 -18.90
C PRO A 623 -21.26 -1.88 -19.65
N SER A 624 -21.22 -2.17 -20.95
CA SER A 624 -20.04 -1.87 -21.75
C SER A 624 -19.85 -0.37 -21.66
N VAL A 625 -19.16 0.09 -20.62
CA VAL A 625 -18.84 1.48 -20.45
C VAL A 625 -17.87 1.64 -21.60
N ALA A 626 -18.39 2.27 -22.65
CA ALA A 626 -17.64 3.17 -23.48
C ALA A 626 -16.96 4.11 -22.49
N CYS A 627 -15.87 3.62 -21.89
CA CYS A 627 -14.92 4.38 -21.12
C CYS A 627 -14.63 5.52 -22.07
N SER A 628 -15.11 6.70 -21.67
CA SER A 628 -15.39 7.81 -22.57
C SER A 628 -14.31 7.88 -23.65
N ASN A 629 -14.68 8.16 -24.91
CA ASN A 629 -13.71 8.33 -26.00
C ASN A 629 -12.56 9.30 -25.62
N ASP A 630 -12.70 10.03 -24.52
CA ASP A 630 -11.69 10.79 -23.81
C ASP A 630 -11.39 10.22 -22.40
N VAL A 631 -10.50 9.21 -22.33
CA VAL A 631 -10.02 8.58 -21.06
C VAL A 631 -9.29 9.61 -20.18
N GLU A 632 -8.65 10.60 -20.81
CA GLU A 632 -7.91 11.67 -20.13
C GLU A 632 -8.88 12.59 -19.37
N LYS A 633 -9.99 13.02 -19.99
CA LYS A 633 -11.05 13.77 -19.29
C LYS A 633 -11.70 12.99 -18.15
N PHE A 634 -11.89 11.67 -18.33
CA PHE A 634 -12.43 10.82 -17.27
C PHE A 634 -11.51 10.78 -16.05
N LEU A 635 -10.21 10.60 -16.27
CA LEU A 635 -9.21 10.59 -15.21
C LEU A 635 -9.03 11.98 -14.59
N GLU A 636 -9.02 13.06 -15.39
CA GLU A 636 -8.98 14.44 -14.88
C GLU A 636 -10.19 14.74 -13.96
N LYS A 637 -11.42 14.31 -14.33
CA LYS A 637 -12.60 14.43 -13.47
C LYS A 637 -12.45 13.64 -12.16
N TYR A 638 -11.87 12.44 -12.23
CA TYR A 638 -11.71 11.56 -11.07
C TYR A 638 -10.58 11.96 -10.12
N THR A 639 -9.53 12.60 -10.62
CA THR A 639 -8.45 13.14 -9.80
C THR A 639 -8.98 14.13 -8.74
N LEU A 640 -10.10 14.80 -8.97
CA LEU A 640 -10.72 15.69 -7.97
C LEU A 640 -11.45 14.94 -6.84
N ILE A 641 -11.82 13.67 -7.03
CA ILE A 641 -12.60 12.88 -6.06
C ILE A 641 -11.68 12.11 -5.10
N LEU A 642 -10.49 11.71 -5.57
CA LEU A 642 -9.52 10.94 -4.78
C LEU A 642 -8.86 11.78 -3.65
N SER A 643 -8.77 13.10 -3.80
CA SER A 643 -8.20 14.00 -2.78
C SER A 643 -9.02 14.07 -1.49
N ASP A 644 -10.33 13.79 -1.54
CA ASP A 644 -11.22 13.83 -0.36
C ASP A 644 -11.21 12.53 0.46
N HIS A 645 -10.47 11.50 0.02
CA HIS A 645 -10.49 10.16 0.63
C HIS A 645 -9.11 9.62 1.06
N ALA A 646 -8.07 10.47 1.04
CA ALA A 646 -6.67 10.07 1.17
C ALA A 646 -6.20 9.57 2.57
N HIS A 647 -7.08 9.37 3.57
CA HIS A 647 -6.65 9.09 4.95
C HIS A 647 -7.34 7.93 5.68
N ALA A 648 -7.91 6.95 4.99
CA ALA A 648 -8.39 5.73 5.66
C ALA A 648 -7.46 4.54 5.37
N PRO A 649 -6.38 4.32 6.15
CA PRO A 649 -5.62 3.09 6.09
C PRO A 649 -6.48 1.96 6.66
N GLY A 650 -6.65 0.91 5.87
CA GLY A 650 -7.26 -0.34 6.31
C GLY A 650 -8.68 -0.52 5.81
N ALA A 651 -8.91 -1.68 5.19
CA ALA A 651 -10.18 -2.27 4.81
C ALA A 651 -11.38 -1.61 5.53
N SER A 652 -12.21 -0.91 4.76
CA SER A 652 -13.54 -0.47 5.21
C SER A 652 -14.26 -1.69 5.74
N VAL A 653 -14.39 -1.78 7.08
CA VAL A 653 -14.96 -2.96 7.69
C VAL A 653 -16.46 -2.90 7.48
N SER A 654 -16.97 -3.75 6.59
CA SER A 654 -18.39 -4.01 6.44
C SER A 654 -19.01 -4.30 7.81
N ARG A 655 -20.24 -3.84 8.03
CA ARG A 655 -20.98 -4.11 9.26
C ARG A 655 -20.89 -5.61 9.59
N PRO A 656 -20.60 -6.00 10.84
CA PRO A 656 -20.65 -7.41 11.18
C PRO A 656 -22.08 -7.88 10.92
N GLU A 657 -22.25 -8.86 10.02
CA GLU A 657 -23.55 -9.51 9.70
C GLU A 657 -24.30 -9.97 10.97
N ILE A 658 -23.54 -10.10 12.05
CA ILE A 658 -23.92 -10.61 13.36
C ILE A 658 -24.69 -9.60 14.23
N SER A 659 -24.73 -8.30 13.88
CA SER A 659 -25.43 -7.28 14.67
C SER A 659 -26.40 -6.43 13.84
N SER A 660 -27.70 -6.53 14.15
CA SER A 660 -28.77 -5.68 13.61
C SER A 660 -28.83 -4.29 14.26
N VAL A 661 -27.92 -3.98 15.18
CA VAL A 661 -27.83 -2.68 15.86
C VAL A 661 -27.14 -1.62 15.00
N SER A 662 -27.81 -0.50 14.75
CA SER A 662 -27.22 0.69 14.11
C SER A 662 -26.45 1.51 15.16
N LEU A 663 -25.13 1.56 15.01
CA LEU A 663 -24.23 2.32 15.89
C LEU A 663 -23.66 3.55 15.14
N PRO A 664 -23.50 4.70 15.82
CA PRO A 664 -22.76 5.81 15.24
C PRO A 664 -21.32 5.40 14.94
N ARG A 665 -20.77 5.94 13.85
CA ARG A 665 -19.42 5.62 13.36
C ARG A 665 -18.43 6.73 13.69
N CYS A 666 -17.18 6.35 13.88
CA CYS A 666 -16.07 7.28 14.01
C CYS A 666 -15.95 8.14 12.74
N SER A 667 -15.85 9.46 12.87
CA SER A 667 -15.73 10.36 11.71
C SER A 667 -14.40 10.24 10.94
N SER A 668 -13.43 9.48 11.46
CA SER A 668 -12.10 9.32 10.86
C SER A 668 -11.86 7.90 10.35
N CYS A 669 -12.08 6.87 11.18
CA CYS A 669 -11.87 5.47 10.76
C CYS A 669 -13.16 4.68 10.51
N ALA A 670 -14.32 5.33 10.59
CA ALA A 670 -15.65 4.72 10.44
C ALA A 670 -16.01 3.58 11.43
N ASN A 671 -15.16 3.26 12.41
CA ASN A 671 -15.46 2.20 13.39
C ASN A 671 -16.73 2.52 14.20
N PRO A 672 -17.65 1.54 14.38
CA PRO A 672 -18.88 1.71 15.14
C PRO A 672 -18.62 1.74 16.66
N SER A 673 -19.27 2.67 17.36
CA SER A 673 -19.28 2.73 18.82
C SER A 673 -20.60 3.29 19.36
N SER A 674 -21.11 2.72 20.43
CA SER A 674 -22.28 3.23 21.15
C SER A 674 -21.97 4.48 21.99
N MET A 675 -20.69 4.74 22.29
CA MET A 675 -20.26 5.77 23.25
C MET A 675 -19.60 6.99 22.60
N LEU A 676 -18.98 6.89 21.42
CA LEU A 676 -18.14 7.96 20.85
C LEU A 676 -18.36 8.20 19.35
N LYS A 677 -18.27 9.47 18.91
CA LYS A 677 -18.23 9.88 17.48
C LYS A 677 -16.81 9.93 16.89
N LYS A 678 -15.76 9.85 17.72
CA LYS A 678 -14.35 9.72 17.33
C LYS A 678 -13.67 8.66 18.21
N CYS A 679 -12.91 7.74 17.60
CA CYS A 679 -12.31 6.61 18.29
C CYS A 679 -10.99 6.99 18.99
N GLY A 680 -10.71 6.41 20.17
CA GLY A 680 -9.45 6.67 20.91
C GLY A 680 -8.20 6.29 20.12
N GLY A 681 -8.25 5.21 19.34
CA GLY A 681 -7.17 4.80 18.43
C GLY A 681 -6.87 5.83 17.34
N CYS A 682 -7.89 6.55 16.86
CA CYS A 682 -7.78 7.59 15.84
C CYS A 682 -7.08 8.82 16.43
N VAL A 683 -7.41 9.17 17.67
CA VAL A 683 -6.75 10.27 18.40
C VAL A 683 -5.28 9.92 18.66
N LEU A 684 -4.98 8.69 19.07
CA LEU A 684 -3.62 8.19 19.26
C LEU A 684 -2.82 8.12 17.96
N GLN A 685 -3.45 7.71 16.85
CA GLN A 685 -2.79 7.63 15.55
C GLN A 685 -2.50 9.02 14.97
N ILE A 686 -3.43 9.97 15.13
CA ILE A 686 -3.20 11.39 14.81
C ILE A 686 -2.06 11.94 15.68
N LEU A 687 -2.02 11.63 16.97
CA LEU A 687 -0.92 12.03 17.84
C LEU A 687 0.41 11.41 17.38
N ARG A 688 0.43 10.12 16.99
CA ARG A 688 1.63 9.45 16.47
C ARG A 688 2.09 9.99 15.12
N SER A 689 1.19 10.38 14.23
CA SER A 689 1.53 10.95 12.93
C SER A 689 1.93 12.43 13.01
N SER A 690 1.63 13.11 14.12
CA SER A 690 1.94 14.53 14.33
C SER A 690 3.18 14.75 15.20
N LEU A 691 3.79 13.68 15.72
CA LEU A 691 4.99 13.73 16.55
C LEU A 691 6.16 13.14 15.75
N SER A 692 7.30 13.81 15.76
CA SER A 692 8.55 13.27 15.19
C SER A 692 8.97 12.00 15.95
N GLU A 693 9.72 11.12 15.30
CA GLU A 693 10.22 9.87 15.89
C GLU A 693 10.96 10.10 17.21
N ALA A 694 11.75 11.20 17.29
CA ALA A 694 12.42 11.65 18.50
C ALA A 694 11.45 12.08 19.63
N ALA A 695 10.30 12.68 19.30
CA ALA A 695 9.27 13.02 20.28
C ALA A 695 8.52 11.77 20.79
N LEU A 696 8.40 10.73 19.96
CA LEU A 696 7.82 9.45 20.38
C LEU A 696 8.72 8.70 21.36
N GLU A 697 10.03 8.67 21.09
CA GLU A 697 11.03 8.08 21.98
C GLU A 697 11.12 8.83 23.31
N GLY A 698 11.10 10.17 23.27
CA GLY A 698 11.03 11.00 24.48
C GLY A 698 9.76 10.73 25.31
N ALA A 699 8.60 10.62 24.66
CA ALA A 699 7.34 10.30 25.35
C ALA A 699 7.35 8.89 25.96
N GLN A 700 7.94 7.90 25.27
CA GLN A 700 8.10 6.53 25.81
C GLN A 700 9.07 6.48 26.98
N ALA A 701 10.17 7.22 26.94
CA ALA A 701 11.11 7.35 28.03
C ALA A 701 10.46 8.01 29.27
N ILE A 702 9.64 9.04 29.07
CA ILE A 702 8.86 9.69 30.13
C ILE A 702 7.80 8.74 30.71
N LEU A 703 7.12 7.95 29.87
CA LEU A 703 6.12 6.98 30.34
C LEU A 703 6.76 5.83 31.13
N GLN A 704 7.96 5.38 30.74
CA GLN A 704 8.75 4.41 31.50
C GLN A 704 9.26 5.00 32.82
N ALA A 705 9.72 6.25 32.81
CA ALA A 705 10.15 6.95 34.03
C ALA A 705 8.97 7.13 35.01
N LEU A 706 7.79 7.54 34.52
CA LEU A 706 6.57 7.64 35.32
C LEU A 706 6.12 6.28 35.86
N LYS A 707 6.22 5.20 35.07
CA LYS A 707 5.96 3.83 35.57
C LYS A 707 6.93 3.44 36.69
N ARG A 708 8.22 3.80 36.60
CA ARG A 708 9.21 3.52 37.66
C ARG A 708 8.95 4.33 38.93
N VAL A 709 8.55 5.60 38.81
CA VAL A 709 8.18 6.45 39.95
C VAL A 709 6.89 5.97 40.62
N ILE A 710 5.86 5.60 39.85
CA ILE A 710 4.58 5.07 40.39
C ILE A 710 4.77 3.70 41.04
N LEU A 711 5.72 2.89 40.55
CA LEU A 711 6.08 1.59 41.15
C LEU A 711 7.11 1.72 42.30
N GLY A 712 7.49 2.94 42.69
CA GLY A 712 8.37 3.20 43.83
C GLY A 712 9.83 2.78 43.65
N LEU A 713 10.31 2.71 42.41
CA LEU A 713 11.60 2.09 42.08
C LEU A 713 12.81 3.04 42.02
N ASP A 714 12.65 4.37 42.05
CA ASP A 714 13.80 5.31 42.13
C ASP A 714 13.38 6.71 42.62
N PHE A 715 14.01 7.22 43.68
CA PHE A 715 13.82 8.57 44.22
C PHE A 715 15.18 9.30 44.39
N HIS A 716 15.94 9.47 43.31
CA HIS A 716 17.11 10.34 43.30
C HIS A 716 17.31 10.95 41.90
N HIS A 717 16.63 12.06 41.57
CA HIS A 717 17.12 13.09 40.62
C HIS A 717 16.15 14.30 40.58
N PRO A 718 16.54 15.50 41.06
CA PRO A 718 15.68 16.69 41.13
C PRO A 718 15.39 17.38 39.78
N GLU A 719 16.07 17.02 38.69
CA GLU A 719 16.04 17.77 37.43
C GLU A 719 14.82 17.47 36.52
N LEU A 720 14.02 16.45 36.85
CA LEU A 720 12.83 16.05 36.06
C LEU A 720 11.54 16.80 36.42
N PHE A 721 11.57 17.70 37.41
CA PHE A 721 10.38 18.39 37.92
C PHE A 721 9.93 19.61 37.08
N CYS A 722 10.80 20.20 36.25
CA CYS A 722 10.44 21.38 35.45
C CYS A 722 9.65 21.05 34.17
N GLY A 723 9.92 19.92 33.50
CA GLY A 723 9.22 19.55 32.25
C GLY A 723 7.79 19.02 32.43
N SER A 724 7.48 18.53 33.63
CA SER A 724 6.20 17.88 33.95
C SER A 724 5.06 18.89 34.18
N TYR A 725 5.34 20.11 34.63
CA TYR A 725 4.33 21.17 34.82
C TYR A 725 3.83 21.80 33.50
N ILE A 726 4.72 21.98 32.51
CA ILE A 726 4.35 22.53 31.19
C ILE A 726 3.41 21.57 30.44
N SER A 727 3.66 20.27 30.56
CA SER A 727 2.85 19.22 29.93
C SER A 727 1.47 19.06 30.59
N LEU A 728 1.39 19.23 31.92
CA LEU A 728 0.11 19.24 32.66
C LEU A 728 -0.75 20.45 32.29
N PHE A 729 -0.13 21.61 32.00
CA PHE A 729 -0.85 22.82 31.60
C PHE A 729 -1.44 22.70 30.18
N ILE A 730 -0.72 22.05 29.25
CA ILE A 730 -1.22 21.75 27.89
C ILE A 730 -2.37 20.74 27.95
N ALA A 731 -2.27 19.70 28.79
CA ALA A 731 -3.34 18.74 29.00
C ALA A 731 -4.61 19.40 29.61
N ALA A 732 -4.46 20.28 30.61
CA ALA A 732 -5.58 20.97 31.24
C ALA A 732 -6.34 21.90 30.27
N ARG A 733 -5.63 22.54 29.33
CA ARG A 733 -6.24 23.43 28.32
C ARG A 733 -6.99 22.67 27.21
N PHE A 734 -6.55 21.45 26.88
CA PHE A 734 -7.23 20.59 25.89
C PHE A 734 -8.45 19.84 26.44
N PHE A 735 -8.53 19.60 27.75
CA PHE A 735 -9.64 18.84 28.39
C PHE A 735 -10.72 19.70 29.06
N GLY A 736 -10.65 21.03 28.97
CA GLY A 736 -11.79 21.92 29.29
C GLY A 736 -12.30 21.85 30.74
N ARG A 737 -11.41 21.91 31.74
CA ARG A 737 -11.80 22.16 33.15
C ARG A 737 -11.09 23.40 33.71
N PRO A 738 -11.76 24.24 34.52
CA PRO A 738 -11.14 25.43 35.10
C PRO A 738 -10.17 25.04 36.22
N ALA A 739 -8.96 25.61 36.18
CA ALA A 739 -7.96 25.50 37.23
C ALA A 739 -8.36 26.39 38.41
N GLY A 740 -8.88 25.79 39.46
CA GLY A 740 -9.15 26.45 40.75
C GLY A 740 -8.57 25.61 41.89
N ASN A 741 -7.80 26.27 42.74
CA ASN A 741 -7.25 25.82 44.03
C ASN A 741 -6.00 24.93 44.00
N TYR A 742 -4.85 25.55 43.69
CA TYR A 742 -3.56 25.16 44.24
C TYR A 742 -2.74 26.42 44.59
N HIS A 743 -3.11 27.10 45.67
CA HIS A 743 -2.27 28.11 46.29
C HIS A 743 -2.37 27.98 47.81
N HIS A 744 -1.43 27.26 48.42
CA HIS A 744 -0.89 27.63 49.72
C HIS A 744 0.50 26.99 49.87
N HIS A 745 1.45 27.81 50.31
CA HIS A 745 2.88 27.56 50.55
C HIS A 745 3.82 27.58 49.33
N ALA A 746 4.30 28.77 48.99
CA ALA A 746 5.65 28.95 48.45
C ALA A 746 6.20 30.31 48.89
N ASP A 747 7.40 30.28 49.45
CA ASP A 747 8.12 31.39 50.05
C ASP A 747 8.74 32.33 48.98
N SER A 748 9.04 33.54 49.42
CA SER A 748 9.33 34.76 48.65
C SER A 748 10.58 34.78 47.74
N ALA A 749 11.33 33.68 47.65
CA ALA A 749 12.53 33.58 46.78
C ALA A 749 12.23 33.13 45.33
N SER A 750 11.02 32.64 45.04
CA SER A 750 10.66 32.03 43.75
C SER A 750 10.06 33.00 42.71
N ARG A 751 9.85 34.28 43.05
CA ARG A 751 9.28 35.27 42.13
C ARG A 751 10.27 35.88 41.14
N VAL A 752 11.57 35.80 41.41
CA VAL A 752 12.59 36.44 40.56
C VAL A 752 12.98 35.54 39.36
N GLU A 753 12.89 34.21 39.49
CA GLU A 753 13.16 33.29 38.37
C GLU A 753 11.98 33.14 37.39
N TYR A 754 10.75 33.44 37.82
CA TYR A 754 9.55 33.31 36.98
C TYR A 754 9.51 34.33 35.83
N ILE A 755 10.17 35.47 35.96
CA ILE A 755 10.20 36.53 34.92
C ILE A 755 11.29 36.26 33.88
N HIS A 756 12.32 35.48 34.20
CA HIS A 756 13.40 35.19 33.26
C HIS A 756 13.08 34.03 32.30
N ALA A 757 12.21 33.09 32.70
CA ALA A 757 11.78 31.95 31.89
C ALA A 757 10.66 32.26 30.88
N LEU A 758 10.01 33.43 30.98
CA LEU A 758 8.98 33.87 30.00
C LEU A 758 9.54 34.73 28.85
N ARG A 759 10.87 34.98 28.84
CA ARG A 759 11.55 35.78 27.81
C ARG A 759 12.54 35.00 26.92
N CYS A 760 12.82 33.73 27.22
CA CYS A 760 13.46 32.77 26.32
C CYS A 760 12.40 31.80 25.81
#